data_AF-A0A349UQY0-F1
#
_entry.id   AF-A0A349UQY0-F1
#
_cell.length_a   1.000
_cell.length_b   1.000
_cell.length_c   1.000
_cell.angle_alpha   90.00
_cell.angle_beta   90.00
_cell.angle_gamma   90.00
#
_symmetry.space_group_name_H-M   'P 1'
#
loop_
_entity.id
_entity.type
_entity.pdbx_description
1 polymer ?
#
loop_
_entity_poly.entity_id
_entity_poly.type
_entity_poly.pdbx_seq_one_letter_code
_entity_poly.pdbx_strand_id
1 'polypeptide(L)'
;PQYADVEAEIGGKRQKLADFVAAIETLPAARTGGVKNFMNSWPGMGGISDGLGIMGDSRVVLVPRWTYPQPEGGSEDSASESPGRIALTNLSVVSSSRGRQQQTTEELLGGQVVRKTRGGGMAYAQVLPATVWPVVAEETVIFRTIDSVMALDLLTGKVVGSTGSLLPMERTKQASGSRSRYYGGYQVPTGDDGRYALTIGEGKVFALGGFRPLTIDSSGGWGATPDKPADPDTSTLAALSIRAGLKLLWTAGRDSDNPLLRAGKFVTAPTYHAGRVYAVLVHLEGYHLVCLDAASGSLLWKSAISQLPPMREGYYRAMMGILFERVSPPAVADGRVFVLTNAGVLAAFDADTGQAVWACQYDSDVNRGGGGYYGGFSPQQAIHSANPLFVADGKVLCLPADSNVLLTVSADDGRTLWTLPRDGQRDLSLVDEQRVLLSGEGLMIVSLADRTKKFERTWMPFPGEPQGIYGRPAVTPNAVLACGISGGVGRVYRLDLRTYELSEVQLNHADGLLGNLVSAGGKLIAANSAGICAYFDYATARGMMTARLEKAPPEQRPRLMLERSQVALRSGQYADALADALQCRQLNESARDESLAETLRHHLYRTYVSVANHAETPQRMLELFLQAQETAVTDLNRRTMAVRLVRCYEAVGDLKKAAALAHEISDVHSEEQYPDVRIGPDADDVRRLGQEACFYRGREMGQEILLRGMIERHGRGFYAEFDAEARRAFETARSAGDAEALIACADRWPNSACASEARFAAGERFYRRGEAHLQQERRAPAWEQFDAAMRQLDRVIAQADNKMLTVSAAVAVAAMYAKMGRPDAAAQQADRAREFADRSGGPAAVAFADLRGPLEDVLASLKISPSALARRSPSAFLNPPLRDVYSLEGKGLLILRDQDSRPLTVGQGLLVLNGSDAVLLDTAADSYENAIRWRALAQVDGEQFLGRWTGTPPAMSLLAATGADGQTFILATRETVRWFEMRGGKAIDEKTFAELGITSFASMAAGEGMLLVAGTDGTLACVNLAARKTLWRARLPGKNAAPNAVMSIRGGRVLVTNDQGKRMTCYSLTEGGRVVGEWQGTNLEGYLADDGLVVVATGDEVSVHETGHAAKVLWKRKYDPGSGVSLLAASARGIAVWTGREGKIEVLALLAVEEGGRVLNTLQLPDTINL
;
A
#
# COMPACT_ATOMS: atom_id res chain seq x y z
N PRO A 1 -8.05 -2.97 60.27
CA PRO A 1 -8.90 -2.58 61.43
C PRO A 1 -9.75 -1.30 61.25
N GLN A 2 -9.65 -0.53 60.15
CA GLN A 2 -10.38 0.74 60.00
C GLN A 2 -11.92 0.62 59.92
N TYR A 3 -12.46 -0.58 59.70
CA TYR A 3 -13.91 -0.82 59.52
C TYR A 3 -14.44 -1.98 60.39
N ALA A 4 -13.80 -2.27 61.52
CA ALA A 4 -14.13 -3.44 62.35
C ALA A 4 -15.59 -3.43 62.86
N ASP A 5 -16.14 -2.24 63.12
CA ASP A 5 -17.51 -2.04 63.62
C ASP A 5 -18.50 -1.56 62.56
N VAL A 6 -18.14 -1.59 61.27
CA VAL A 6 -19.08 -1.25 60.20
C VAL A 6 -20.05 -2.41 59.97
N GLU A 7 -21.32 -2.16 60.27
CA GLU A 7 -22.42 -3.03 59.82
C GLU A 7 -22.82 -2.70 58.39
N ALA A 8 -22.95 -3.74 57.57
CA ALA A 8 -23.47 -3.65 56.21
C ALA A 8 -24.53 -4.73 55.98
N GLU A 9 -25.41 -4.51 55.01
CA GLU A 9 -26.34 -5.55 54.54
C GLU A 9 -25.64 -6.38 53.47
N ILE A 10 -25.29 -7.62 53.81
CA ILE A 10 -24.51 -8.53 52.97
C ILE A 10 -25.31 -9.83 52.84
N GLY A 11 -25.70 -10.17 51.60
CA GLY A 11 -26.52 -11.37 51.33
C GLY A 11 -27.91 -11.34 51.99
N GLY A 12 -28.52 -10.16 52.13
CA GLY A 12 -29.83 -9.99 52.79
C GLY A 12 -29.80 -10.13 54.32
N LYS A 13 -28.61 -10.12 54.93
CA LYS A 13 -28.43 -10.04 56.39
C LYS A 13 -27.57 -8.83 56.75
N ARG A 14 -28.04 -8.05 57.72
CA ARG A 14 -27.26 -6.98 58.34
C ARG A 14 -26.30 -7.59 59.37
N GLN A 15 -25.00 -7.43 59.15
CA GLN A 15 -23.94 -8.01 59.98
C GLN A 15 -22.68 -7.16 59.93
N LYS A 16 -21.77 -7.31 60.90
CA LYS A 16 -20.47 -6.63 60.89
C LYS A 16 -19.61 -7.16 59.74
N LEU A 17 -18.97 -6.23 59.03
CA LEU A 17 -18.11 -6.54 57.90
C LEU A 17 -16.91 -7.41 58.32
N ALA A 18 -16.34 -7.17 59.50
CA ALA A 18 -15.23 -7.97 60.02
C ALA A 18 -15.61 -9.44 60.29
N ASP A 19 -16.78 -9.68 60.89
CA ASP A 19 -17.25 -11.03 61.21
C ASP A 19 -17.57 -11.83 59.93
N PHE A 20 -18.12 -11.15 58.91
CA PHE A 20 -18.35 -11.74 57.59
C PHE A 20 -17.05 -12.11 56.87
N VAL A 21 -16.04 -11.23 56.89
CA VAL A 21 -14.72 -11.51 56.30
C VAL A 21 -14.02 -12.67 57.04
N ALA A 22 -14.03 -12.67 58.37
CA ALA A 22 -13.49 -13.77 59.17
C ALA A 22 -14.20 -15.10 58.89
N ALA A 23 -15.53 -15.09 58.71
CA ALA A 23 -16.28 -16.27 58.32
C ALA A 23 -15.84 -16.80 56.94
N ILE A 24 -15.64 -15.93 55.93
CA ILE A 24 -15.10 -16.32 54.62
C ILE A 24 -13.69 -16.91 54.75
N GLU A 25 -12.80 -16.31 55.54
CA GLU A 25 -11.44 -16.81 55.76
C GLU A 25 -11.40 -18.20 56.42
N THR A 26 -12.47 -18.60 57.14
CA THR A 26 -12.61 -19.95 57.70
C THR A 26 -13.31 -20.97 56.80
N LEU A 27 -13.84 -20.56 55.64
CA LEU A 27 -14.40 -21.51 54.68
C LEU A 27 -13.27 -22.39 54.10
N PRO A 28 -13.43 -23.72 54.05
CA PRO A 28 -12.44 -24.56 53.40
C PRO A 28 -12.36 -24.18 51.93
N ALA A 29 -11.14 -23.88 51.45
CA ALA A 29 -10.90 -23.64 50.03
C ALA A 29 -11.56 -24.75 49.21
N ALA A 30 -12.47 -24.36 48.30
CA ALA A 30 -13.17 -25.30 47.46
C ALA A 30 -12.12 -26.12 46.70
N ARG A 31 -12.12 -27.44 46.88
CA ARG A 31 -11.26 -28.32 46.10
C ARG A 31 -11.70 -28.21 44.64
N THR A 32 -10.94 -27.44 43.87
CA THR A 32 -11.07 -27.36 42.41
C THR A 32 -11.05 -28.78 41.85
N GLY A 33 -12.18 -29.20 41.28
CA GLY A 33 -12.20 -30.41 40.48
C GLY A 33 -11.24 -30.22 39.31
N GLY A 34 -10.35 -31.18 39.07
CA GLY A 34 -9.46 -31.10 37.91
C GLY A 34 -10.26 -30.94 36.62
N VAL A 35 -9.68 -30.25 35.64
CA VAL A 35 -10.32 -30.02 34.34
C VAL A 35 -10.65 -31.39 33.75
N LYS A 36 -11.95 -31.70 33.59
CA LYS A 36 -12.33 -33.00 33.02
C LYS A 36 -11.82 -33.06 31.58
N ASN A 37 -11.07 -34.09 31.24
CA ASN A 37 -10.68 -34.39 29.86
C ASN A 37 -11.92 -34.51 28.96
N PHE A 38 -12.24 -33.45 28.20
CA PHE A 38 -13.41 -33.36 27.32
C PHE A 38 -13.27 -34.13 26.00
N MET A 39 -12.34 -35.10 25.91
CA MET A 39 -12.04 -35.83 24.66
C MET A 39 -13.20 -36.66 24.08
N ASN A 40 -14.26 -36.95 24.84
CA ASN A 40 -15.29 -37.92 24.45
C ASN A 40 -16.73 -37.35 24.32
N SER A 41 -16.95 -36.03 24.42
CA SER A 41 -18.32 -35.47 24.46
C SER A 41 -18.59 -34.19 23.66
N TRP A 42 -17.67 -33.73 22.81
CA TRP A 42 -17.84 -32.49 22.03
C TRP A 42 -17.53 -32.74 20.54
N PRO A 43 -18.45 -32.47 19.58
CA PRO A 43 -18.34 -32.97 18.21
C PRO A 43 -17.62 -32.03 17.22
N GLY A 44 -16.76 -31.13 17.67
CA GLY A 44 -15.93 -30.32 16.77
C GLY A 44 -14.79 -29.55 17.43
N MET A 45 -13.94 -28.94 16.61
CA MET A 45 -12.69 -28.26 16.99
C MET A 45 -12.46 -26.98 16.17
N GLY A 46 -11.98 -25.91 16.82
CA GLY A 46 -11.70 -24.60 16.20
C GLY A 46 -12.71 -23.51 16.57
N GLY A 47 -12.34 -22.24 16.37
CA GLY A 47 -13.12 -21.06 16.80
C GLY A 47 -12.60 -20.45 18.12
N ILE A 48 -12.70 -19.12 18.30
CA ILE A 48 -12.16 -18.44 19.49
C ILE A 48 -12.84 -18.92 20.78
N SER A 49 -14.11 -19.34 20.72
CA SER A 49 -14.91 -19.67 21.91
C SER A 49 -15.19 -21.17 22.17
N ASP A 50 -14.87 -22.08 21.25
CA ASP A 50 -14.88 -23.54 21.53
C ASP A 50 -13.47 -24.15 21.59
N GLY A 51 -12.49 -23.48 20.99
CA GLY A 51 -11.56 -24.19 20.11
C GLY A 51 -10.07 -23.93 20.32
N LEU A 52 -9.66 -23.40 21.47
CA LEU A 52 -8.26 -23.50 21.92
C LEU A 52 -8.06 -24.59 22.99
N GLY A 53 -8.95 -25.58 22.97
CA GLY A 53 -8.65 -26.91 23.49
C GLY A 53 -7.67 -27.66 22.58
N ILE A 54 -7.10 -28.73 23.12
CA ILE A 54 -6.11 -29.57 22.44
C ILE A 54 -6.77 -30.30 21.25
N MET A 55 -6.26 -30.04 20.04
CA MET A 55 -6.77 -30.54 18.76
C MET A 55 -6.21 -31.93 18.40
N GLY A 56 -6.87 -32.67 17.51
CA GLY A 56 -6.35 -33.96 17.03
C GLY A 56 -5.05 -33.84 16.22
N ASP A 57 -4.17 -34.83 16.31
CA ASP A 57 -2.91 -34.84 15.53
C ASP A 57 -3.15 -34.86 14.00
N SER A 58 -2.23 -34.22 13.26
CA SER A 58 -2.18 -34.26 11.80
C SER A 58 -0.75 -34.40 11.28
N ARG A 59 -0.59 -34.99 10.09
CA ARG A 59 0.69 -35.03 9.37
C ARG A 59 0.81 -33.77 8.53
N VAL A 60 1.81 -32.95 8.80
CA VAL A 60 2.06 -31.70 8.04
C VAL A 60 2.49 -32.06 6.61
N VAL A 61 1.60 -31.82 5.64
CA VAL A 61 1.84 -32.02 4.19
C VAL A 61 1.39 -30.74 3.47
N LEU A 62 2.32 -29.83 3.19
CA LEU A 62 2.00 -28.51 2.62
C LEU A 62 1.82 -28.52 1.09
N VAL A 63 0.97 -29.44 0.62
CA VAL A 63 0.42 -29.46 -0.73
C VAL A 63 -1.09 -29.29 -0.61
N PRO A 64 -1.66 -28.14 -1.05
CA PRO A 64 -3.10 -27.86 -1.00
C PRO A 64 -3.91 -28.96 -1.70
N ARG A 65 -4.93 -29.50 -1.03
CA ARG A 65 -5.88 -30.44 -1.66
C ARG A 65 -7.10 -29.75 -2.22
N TRP A 66 -7.48 -28.65 -1.60
CA TRP A 66 -8.42 -27.67 -2.11
C TRP A 66 -8.21 -26.34 -1.40
N THR A 67 -8.58 -25.26 -2.07
CA THR A 67 -8.71 -23.92 -1.52
C THR A 67 -10.16 -23.45 -1.70
N TYR A 68 -10.66 -22.64 -0.78
CA TYR A 68 -11.96 -22.01 -0.87
C TYR A 68 -11.86 -20.49 -0.61
N PRO A 69 -12.52 -19.63 -1.42
CA PRO A 69 -13.14 -20.00 -2.69
C PRO A 69 -12.08 -20.58 -3.60
N GLN A 70 -12.49 -21.53 -4.45
CA GLN A 70 -11.64 -21.85 -5.58
C GLN A 70 -11.46 -20.53 -6.34
N PRO A 71 -10.23 -20.17 -6.76
CA PRO A 71 -10.04 -19.01 -7.64
C PRO A 71 -11.10 -19.11 -8.74
N GLU A 72 -11.90 -18.06 -8.97
CA GLU A 72 -13.10 -18.24 -9.80
C GLU A 72 -12.71 -18.44 -11.27
N GLY A 73 -13.53 -19.24 -11.96
CA GLY A 73 -13.45 -19.41 -13.42
C GLY A 73 -14.27 -18.35 -14.11
N GLY A 74 -14.08 -17.08 -13.72
CA GLY A 74 -14.83 -15.95 -14.22
C GLY A 74 -14.73 -15.82 -15.74
N SER A 75 -15.79 -15.31 -16.35
CA SER A 75 -15.86 -15.00 -17.78
C SER A 75 -14.70 -14.10 -18.23
N GLU A 76 -14.26 -14.26 -19.48
CA GLU A 76 -13.04 -13.70 -20.06
C GLU A 76 -12.93 -12.14 -20.04
N ASP A 77 -13.97 -11.42 -19.60
CA ASP A 77 -14.06 -9.95 -19.56
C ASP A 77 -13.72 -9.28 -18.20
N SER A 78 -13.49 -10.01 -17.10
CA SER A 78 -13.32 -9.42 -15.75
C SER A 78 -11.87 -9.34 -15.23
N ALA A 79 -10.99 -8.63 -15.97
CA ALA A 79 -9.58 -8.40 -15.62
C ALA A 79 -9.32 -7.49 -14.37
N SER A 80 -10.22 -7.48 -13.39
CA SER A 80 -10.15 -6.67 -12.16
C SER A 80 -10.42 -7.44 -10.87
N GLU A 81 -10.79 -8.72 -10.95
CA GLU A 81 -11.26 -9.45 -9.77
C GLU A 81 -10.11 -10.05 -8.95
N SER A 82 -10.00 -9.56 -7.72
CA SER A 82 -9.03 -9.98 -6.73
C SER A 82 -9.32 -11.43 -6.28
N PRO A 83 -8.31 -12.28 -6.01
CA PRO A 83 -8.50 -13.72 -5.79
C PRO A 83 -9.52 -13.98 -4.69
N GLY A 84 -10.70 -14.52 -5.05
CA GLY A 84 -11.98 -14.45 -4.31
C GLY A 84 -11.85 -14.31 -2.80
N ARG A 85 -12.28 -13.16 -2.25
CA ARG A 85 -11.83 -12.71 -0.92
C ARG A 85 -12.94 -12.79 0.12
N ILE A 86 -12.81 -13.73 1.04
CA ILE A 86 -13.86 -14.09 2.02
C ILE A 86 -14.16 -12.97 3.04
N ALA A 87 -13.13 -12.20 3.44
CA ALA A 87 -13.24 -11.24 4.55
C ALA A 87 -12.74 -9.82 4.23
N LEU A 88 -12.38 -9.51 2.98
CA LEU A 88 -11.56 -8.31 2.70
C LEU A 88 -12.31 -7.01 2.40
N THR A 89 -13.62 -7.04 2.14
CA THR A 89 -14.42 -5.82 1.95
C THR A 89 -14.46 -4.93 3.19
N ASN A 90 -14.31 -5.50 4.40
CA ASN A 90 -14.14 -4.76 5.66
C ASN A 90 -12.72 -4.19 5.84
N LEU A 91 -11.73 -4.72 5.11
CA LEU A 91 -10.34 -4.29 5.15
C LEU A 91 -9.96 -3.40 3.96
N SER A 92 -10.76 -3.34 2.89
CA SER A 92 -10.47 -2.59 1.66
C SER A 92 -11.01 -1.15 1.71
N VAL A 93 -10.14 -0.20 2.03
CA VAL A 93 -10.41 1.23 1.78
C VAL A 93 -9.93 1.56 0.36
N VAL A 94 -10.87 1.68 -0.58
CA VAL A 94 -10.59 2.19 -1.93
C VAL A 94 -10.79 3.71 -1.92
N SER A 95 -9.70 4.47 -1.82
CA SER A 95 -9.76 5.92 -1.95
C SER A 95 -9.84 6.30 -3.44
N SER A 96 -10.96 6.91 -3.86
CA SER A 96 -11.18 7.39 -5.23
C SER A 96 -11.42 8.89 -5.27
N SER A 97 -10.52 9.66 -4.64
CA SER A 97 -10.50 11.11 -4.80
C SER A 97 -10.26 11.48 -6.28
N ARG A 98 -11.14 12.31 -6.85
CA ARG A 98 -11.11 12.73 -8.27
C ARG A 98 -9.73 13.29 -8.65
N GLY A 99 -8.93 12.55 -9.42
CA GLY A 99 -7.74 13.10 -10.11
C GLY A 99 -6.51 12.19 -10.21
N ARG A 100 -6.26 11.31 -9.24
CA ARG A 100 -5.19 10.28 -9.32
C ARG A 100 -5.67 8.99 -8.66
N GLN A 101 -5.75 7.91 -9.44
CA GLN A 101 -6.00 6.58 -8.90
C GLN A 101 -4.80 6.15 -8.05
N GLN A 102 -5.04 5.84 -6.77
CA GLN A 102 -4.14 4.96 -6.02
C GLN A 102 -4.39 3.54 -6.51
N GLN A 103 -3.34 2.88 -7.01
CA GLN A 103 -3.41 1.49 -7.42
C GLN A 103 -3.01 0.63 -6.23
N THR A 104 -4.01 0.15 -5.49
CA THR A 104 -3.83 -0.91 -4.50
C THR A 104 -3.92 -2.25 -5.22
N THR A 105 -2.82 -3.00 -5.23
CA THR A 105 -2.82 -4.41 -5.61
C THR A 105 -2.72 -5.27 -4.35
N GLU A 106 -3.17 -6.51 -4.43
CA GLU A 106 -3.13 -7.43 -3.31
C GLU A 106 -2.72 -8.81 -3.83
N GLU A 107 -1.63 -9.35 -3.30
CA GLU A 107 -1.01 -10.60 -3.76
C GLU A 107 -0.95 -11.64 -2.63
N LEU A 108 -0.65 -12.88 -3.00
CA LEU A 108 -0.40 -13.97 -2.06
C LEU A 108 1.11 -14.21 -2.02
N LEU A 109 1.77 -13.94 -0.89
CA LEU A 109 3.21 -14.13 -0.70
C LEU A 109 3.43 -15.14 0.43
N GLY A 110 4.07 -16.27 0.13
CA GLY A 110 4.29 -17.34 1.12
C GLY A 110 3.00 -17.83 1.78
N GLY A 111 1.88 -17.82 1.05
CA GLY A 111 0.55 -18.16 1.56
C GLY A 111 -0.11 -17.12 2.47
N GLN A 112 0.48 -15.93 2.59
CA GLN A 112 -0.07 -14.79 3.36
C GLN A 112 -0.56 -13.70 2.41
N VAL A 113 -1.60 -12.97 2.79
CA VAL A 113 -2.15 -11.90 1.94
C VAL A 113 -1.36 -10.62 2.15
N VAL A 114 -0.68 -10.14 1.11
CA VAL A 114 0.10 -8.91 1.12
C VAL A 114 -0.57 -7.85 0.25
N ARG A 115 -1.00 -6.76 0.86
CA ARG A 115 -1.51 -5.58 0.18
C ARG A 115 -0.37 -4.65 -0.19
N LYS A 116 -0.21 -4.32 -1.47
CA LYS A 116 0.74 -3.33 -1.99
C LYS A 116 -0.01 -2.11 -2.50
N THR A 117 0.26 -0.93 -1.97
CA THR A 117 -0.37 0.31 -2.43
C THR A 117 0.66 1.16 -3.18
N ARG A 118 0.37 1.50 -4.44
CA ARG A 118 1.19 2.37 -5.29
C ARG A 118 0.42 3.64 -5.66
N GLY A 119 1.01 4.80 -5.38
CA GLY A 119 0.44 6.08 -5.78
C GLY A 119 1.30 7.26 -5.33
N GLY A 120 1.48 8.26 -6.20
CA GLY A 120 2.19 9.49 -5.84
C GLY A 120 3.70 9.33 -5.57
N GLY A 121 4.33 8.28 -6.07
CA GLY A 121 5.78 8.06 -5.94
C GLY A 121 6.21 7.20 -4.74
N MET A 122 5.27 6.81 -3.87
CA MET A 122 5.53 5.81 -2.82
C MET A 122 4.90 4.46 -3.16
N ALA A 123 5.52 3.39 -2.68
CA ALA A 123 5.01 2.04 -2.67
C ALA A 123 5.24 1.45 -1.26
N TYR A 124 4.19 0.94 -0.62
CA TYR A 124 4.29 0.22 0.66
C TYR A 124 3.55 -1.11 0.59
N ALA A 125 3.98 -2.08 1.41
CA ALA A 125 3.41 -3.42 1.50
C ALA A 125 2.96 -3.70 2.95
N GLN A 126 1.80 -4.33 3.13
CA GLN A 126 1.23 -4.68 4.43
C GLN A 126 0.67 -6.11 4.40
N VAL A 127 1.02 -6.93 5.38
CA VAL A 127 0.42 -8.25 5.59
C VAL A 127 -0.92 -8.09 6.28
N LEU A 128 -1.97 -8.69 5.73
CA LEU A 128 -3.32 -8.63 6.31
C LEU A 128 -3.49 -9.75 7.35
N PRO A 129 -4.16 -9.47 8.48
CA PRO A 129 -4.37 -10.43 9.58
C PRO A 129 -5.08 -11.72 9.12
N ALA A 130 -4.79 -12.85 9.77
CA ALA A 130 -5.59 -14.06 9.60
C ALA A 130 -6.93 -13.90 10.35
N THR A 131 -7.94 -13.29 9.72
CA THR A 131 -9.25 -13.00 10.37
C THR A 131 -10.25 -14.15 10.33
N VAL A 132 -10.08 -15.13 9.44
CA VAL A 132 -11.05 -16.23 9.31
C VAL A 132 -10.74 -17.32 10.34
N TRP A 133 -11.74 -17.69 11.13
CA TRP A 133 -11.67 -18.73 12.15
C TRP A 133 -12.55 -19.91 11.73
N PRO A 134 -11.99 -20.92 11.03
CA PRO A 134 -12.75 -22.11 10.70
C PRO A 134 -12.96 -22.98 11.94
N VAL A 135 -14.05 -23.73 11.93
CA VAL A 135 -14.38 -24.78 12.88
C VAL A 135 -14.63 -26.06 12.11
N VAL A 136 -14.19 -27.21 12.61
CA VAL A 136 -14.39 -28.51 11.97
C VAL A 136 -15.34 -29.34 12.82
N ALA A 137 -16.45 -29.77 12.22
CA ALA A 137 -17.44 -30.64 12.84
C ALA A 137 -17.76 -31.82 11.90
N GLU A 138 -17.68 -33.05 12.41
CA GLU A 138 -17.80 -34.27 11.60
C GLU A 138 -16.85 -34.24 10.37
N GLU A 139 -17.34 -34.36 9.13
CA GLU A 139 -16.55 -34.20 7.89
C GLU A 139 -16.72 -32.80 7.23
N THR A 140 -17.11 -31.77 8.01
CA THR A 140 -17.43 -30.43 7.49
C THR A 140 -16.52 -29.35 8.08
N VAL A 141 -15.97 -28.49 7.22
CA VAL A 141 -15.30 -27.23 7.60
C VAL A 141 -16.33 -26.11 7.53
N ILE A 142 -16.57 -25.42 8.64
CA ILE A 142 -17.53 -24.33 8.75
C ILE A 142 -16.80 -23.03 9.10
N PHE A 143 -17.15 -21.93 8.44
CA PHE A 143 -16.46 -20.65 8.62
C PHE A 143 -17.35 -19.47 8.19
N ARG A 144 -16.98 -18.26 8.60
CA ARG A 144 -17.70 -17.03 8.26
C ARG A 144 -17.06 -16.28 7.09
N THR A 145 -17.90 -15.82 6.16
CA THR A 145 -17.61 -14.80 5.13
C THR A 145 -18.27 -13.47 5.50
N ILE A 146 -18.00 -12.41 4.74
CA ILE A 146 -18.74 -11.15 4.89
C ILE A 146 -20.23 -11.30 4.59
N ASP A 147 -20.65 -12.19 3.68
CA ASP A 147 -22.04 -12.30 3.25
C ASP A 147 -22.80 -13.48 3.86
N SER A 148 -22.10 -14.53 4.35
CA SER A 148 -22.71 -15.80 4.78
C SER A 148 -21.86 -16.55 5.82
N VAL A 149 -22.46 -17.50 6.55
CA VAL A 149 -21.72 -18.64 7.14
C VAL A 149 -21.76 -19.80 6.14
N MET A 150 -20.61 -20.40 5.89
CA MET A 150 -20.38 -21.39 4.84
C MET A 150 -19.92 -22.71 5.44
N ALA A 151 -20.37 -23.82 4.86
CA ALA A 151 -19.97 -25.18 5.20
C ALA A 151 -19.41 -25.89 3.95
N LEU A 152 -18.23 -26.48 4.07
CA LEU A 152 -17.55 -27.24 3.01
C LEU A 152 -17.32 -28.69 3.43
N ASP A 153 -17.45 -29.62 2.50
CA ASP A 153 -16.94 -30.98 2.67
C ASP A 153 -15.41 -30.96 2.82
N LEU A 154 -14.91 -31.52 3.93
CA LEU A 154 -13.50 -31.47 4.33
C LEU A 154 -12.54 -32.15 3.34
N LEU A 155 -13.02 -33.08 2.50
CA LEU A 155 -12.18 -33.80 1.53
C LEU A 155 -12.12 -33.12 0.16
N THR A 156 -13.23 -32.56 -0.31
CA THR A 156 -13.39 -32.04 -1.67
C THR A 156 -13.35 -30.52 -1.76
N GLY A 157 -13.62 -29.81 -0.66
CA GLY A 157 -13.78 -28.36 -0.63
C GLY A 157 -15.08 -27.87 -1.25
N LYS A 158 -16.02 -28.78 -1.57
CA LYS A 158 -17.34 -28.41 -2.12
C LYS A 158 -18.25 -27.84 -1.06
N VAL A 159 -19.03 -26.82 -1.42
CA VAL A 159 -20.06 -26.23 -0.54
C VAL A 159 -21.15 -27.26 -0.27
N VAL A 160 -21.39 -27.58 1.00
CA VAL A 160 -22.46 -28.48 1.48
C VAL A 160 -23.54 -27.74 2.27
N GLY A 161 -23.30 -26.49 2.66
CA GLY A 161 -24.26 -25.64 3.35
C GLY A 161 -23.87 -24.17 3.31
N SER A 162 -24.87 -23.29 3.43
CA SER A 162 -24.67 -21.84 3.46
C SER A 162 -25.89 -21.16 4.06
N THR A 163 -25.71 -20.09 4.83
CA THR A 163 -26.84 -19.22 5.22
C THR A 163 -27.37 -18.36 4.05
N GLY A 164 -26.67 -18.34 2.91
CA GLY A 164 -26.86 -17.29 1.90
C GLY A 164 -26.77 -15.91 2.53
N SER A 165 -27.56 -14.96 2.02
CA SER A 165 -27.66 -13.60 2.55
C SER A 165 -28.53 -13.43 3.80
N LEU A 166 -28.91 -14.52 4.49
CA LEU A 166 -29.75 -14.45 5.70
C LEU A 166 -28.98 -13.92 6.93
N LEU A 167 -27.65 -14.08 6.95
CA LEU A 167 -26.82 -13.69 8.09
C LEU A 167 -25.48 -13.06 7.63
N PRO A 168 -25.54 -11.93 6.90
CA PRO A 168 -24.35 -11.20 6.50
C PRO A 168 -23.67 -10.60 7.72
N MET A 169 -22.37 -10.30 7.61
CA MET A 169 -21.62 -9.60 8.65
C MET A 169 -22.19 -8.19 8.87
N GLU A 170 -22.36 -7.42 7.79
CA GLU A 170 -22.92 -6.06 7.83
C GLU A 170 -24.27 -5.99 7.10
N ARG A 171 -25.18 -5.12 7.55
CA ARG A 171 -26.49 -4.93 6.89
C ARG A 171 -26.37 -4.23 5.53
N THR A 172 -27.19 -4.61 4.54
CA THR A 172 -27.16 -3.93 3.24
C THR A 172 -27.92 -2.59 3.30
N LYS A 173 -27.25 -1.45 3.10
CA LYS A 173 -27.93 -0.16 2.84
C LYS A 173 -28.69 -0.25 1.50
N GLN A 174 -30.02 -0.16 1.52
CA GLN A 174 -30.80 0.15 0.31
C GLN A 174 -30.62 1.64 -0.04
N ALA A 175 -29.58 1.96 -0.80
CA ALA A 175 -29.38 3.28 -1.40
C ALA A 175 -28.63 3.17 -2.73
N SER A 176 -29.00 4.03 -3.68
CA SER A 176 -28.59 4.07 -5.09
C SER A 176 -27.09 3.83 -5.36
N GLY A 177 -26.80 2.79 -6.13
CA GLY A 177 -25.75 2.78 -7.17
C GLY A 177 -24.27 2.84 -6.79
N SER A 178 -23.88 3.04 -5.51
CA SER A 178 -22.46 3.09 -5.13
C SER A 178 -22.19 2.55 -3.73
N ARG A 179 -21.60 1.35 -3.65
CA ARG A 179 -20.98 0.81 -2.41
C ARG A 179 -19.64 1.50 -2.14
N SER A 180 -19.63 2.81 -1.87
CA SER A 180 -18.39 3.55 -1.57
C SER A 180 -18.13 3.62 -0.05
N ARG A 181 -17.14 2.87 0.44
CA ARG A 181 -16.65 2.93 1.82
C ARG A 181 -15.61 4.05 1.97
N TYR A 182 -16.07 5.28 2.21
CA TYR A 182 -15.19 6.44 2.39
C TYR A 182 -14.57 6.48 3.79
N TYR A 183 -13.34 5.98 3.91
CA TYR A 183 -12.40 6.41 4.96
C TYR A 183 -11.39 7.38 4.33
N GLY A 184 -11.44 8.65 4.76
CA GLY A 184 -10.56 9.70 4.27
C GLY A 184 -9.14 9.56 4.82
N GLY A 185 -8.32 8.71 4.22
CA GLY A 185 -6.87 8.63 4.47
C GLY A 185 -6.42 7.99 5.80
N TYR A 186 -7.33 7.71 6.74
CA TYR A 186 -7.01 6.99 7.97
C TYR A 186 -6.91 5.48 7.74
N GLN A 187 -5.75 4.89 8.06
CA GLN A 187 -5.62 3.45 8.19
C GLN A 187 -6.22 3.02 9.53
N VAL A 188 -7.38 2.36 9.50
CA VAL A 188 -7.93 1.67 10.68
C VAL A 188 -6.99 0.50 11.02
N PRO A 189 -6.63 0.27 12.31
CA PRO A 189 -5.77 -0.84 12.69
C PRO A 189 -6.33 -2.18 12.18
N THR A 190 -5.60 -2.83 11.28
CA THR A 190 -5.96 -4.12 10.67
C THR A 190 -5.67 -5.27 11.64
N GLY A 191 -6.29 -5.22 12.82
CA GLY A 191 -6.34 -6.33 13.78
C GLY A 191 -7.59 -7.17 13.54
N ASP A 192 -7.59 -8.39 14.10
CA ASP A 192 -8.81 -9.20 14.16
C ASP A 192 -9.71 -8.68 15.29
N ASP A 193 -10.97 -8.40 14.97
CA ASP A 193 -11.99 -7.92 15.90
C ASP A 193 -12.84 -9.06 16.50
N GLY A 194 -12.55 -10.32 16.13
CA GLY A 194 -13.23 -11.51 16.64
C GLY A 194 -14.61 -11.76 16.04
N ARG A 195 -15.14 -10.89 15.17
CA ARG A 195 -16.50 -11.03 14.61
C ARG A 195 -16.64 -12.20 13.64
N TYR A 196 -15.53 -12.65 13.05
CA TYR A 196 -15.43 -13.81 12.17
C TYR A 196 -15.33 -15.15 12.92
N ALA A 197 -15.23 -15.13 14.25
CA ALA A 197 -15.25 -16.33 15.07
C ALA A 197 -16.64 -16.98 15.11
N LEU A 198 -16.63 -18.30 15.22
CA LEU A 198 -17.81 -19.14 15.35
C LEU A 198 -17.74 -19.94 16.65
N THR A 199 -18.90 -20.45 17.07
CA THR A 199 -19.11 -21.27 18.26
C THR A 199 -19.87 -22.54 17.86
N ILE A 200 -19.68 -23.69 18.52
CA ILE A 200 -20.37 -24.95 18.21
C ILE A 200 -20.83 -25.72 19.46
N GLY A 201 -22.09 -26.16 19.43
CA GLY A 201 -22.70 -26.92 20.52
C GLY A 201 -23.94 -27.67 20.08
N GLU A 202 -24.12 -28.91 20.51
CA GLU A 202 -25.30 -29.74 20.21
C GLU A 202 -25.66 -29.82 18.71
N GLY A 203 -24.65 -29.90 17.83
CA GLY A 203 -24.86 -29.92 16.38
C GLY A 203 -25.34 -28.59 15.78
N LYS A 204 -25.26 -27.50 16.55
CA LYS A 204 -25.52 -26.11 16.13
C LYS A 204 -24.20 -25.36 15.97
N VAL A 205 -24.19 -24.37 15.09
CA VAL A 205 -23.18 -23.29 15.03
C VAL A 205 -23.83 -22.02 15.54
N PHE A 206 -23.18 -21.30 16.45
CA PHE A 206 -23.58 -19.95 16.83
C PHE A 206 -22.66 -18.94 16.16
N ALA A 207 -23.24 -17.91 15.56
CA ALA A 207 -22.53 -16.94 14.74
C ALA A 207 -23.10 -15.53 14.93
N LEU A 208 -22.22 -14.53 15.00
CA LEU A 208 -22.62 -13.13 14.93
C LEU A 208 -22.83 -12.67 13.47
N GLY A 209 -23.63 -11.63 13.29
CA GLY A 209 -23.87 -10.96 12.01
C GLY A 209 -24.81 -9.76 12.18
N GLY A 210 -25.29 -9.20 11.08
CA GLY A 210 -26.27 -8.10 11.08
C GLY A 210 -25.78 -6.80 11.71
N PHE A 211 -24.46 -6.61 11.81
CA PHE A 211 -23.85 -5.39 12.34
C PHE A 211 -24.23 -4.17 11.49
N ARG A 212 -24.37 -3.01 12.15
CA ARG A 212 -24.49 -1.72 11.46
C ARG A 212 -23.27 -1.51 10.54
N PRO A 213 -23.45 -1.18 9.25
CA PRO A 213 -22.34 -0.93 8.35
C PRO A 213 -21.52 0.28 8.78
N LEU A 214 -20.20 0.16 8.70
CA LEU A 214 -19.26 1.28 8.86
C LEU A 214 -19.31 2.20 7.62
N THR A 215 -20.46 2.85 7.40
CA THR A 215 -20.67 3.82 6.32
C THR A 215 -20.82 5.24 6.87
N ILE A 216 -19.81 6.06 6.63
CA ILE A 216 -19.93 7.53 6.72
C ILE A 216 -20.71 7.98 5.49
N ASP A 217 -21.91 8.52 5.69
CA ASP A 217 -22.73 9.02 4.58
C ASP A 217 -22.29 10.45 4.23
N SER A 218 -21.35 10.57 3.28
CA SER A 218 -20.82 11.86 2.84
C SER A 218 -21.83 12.75 2.10
N SER A 219 -23.08 12.32 1.93
CA SER A 219 -24.17 13.16 1.43
C SER A 219 -24.71 14.12 2.50
N GLY A 220 -24.51 13.79 3.79
CA GLY A 220 -24.72 14.73 4.89
C GLY A 220 -23.49 15.60 5.10
N GLY A 221 -23.49 16.81 4.53
CA GLY A 221 -22.53 17.84 4.92
C GLY A 221 -22.67 18.22 6.40
N TRP A 222 -21.70 19.00 6.91
CA TRP A 222 -21.79 19.61 8.24
C TRP A 222 -23.10 20.42 8.34
N GLY A 223 -24.10 19.89 9.05
CA GLY A 223 -25.44 20.47 9.16
C GLY A 223 -26.63 19.61 8.72
N ALA A 224 -26.46 18.33 8.38
CA ALA A 224 -27.60 17.43 8.18
C ALA A 224 -28.45 17.28 9.46
N THR A 225 -29.75 17.58 9.39
CA THR A 225 -30.68 17.46 10.51
C THR A 225 -30.95 15.99 10.87
N PRO A 226 -31.26 15.67 12.15
CA PRO A 226 -31.47 14.30 12.62
C PRO A 226 -32.82 13.68 12.21
N ASP A 227 -33.44 14.14 11.12
CA ASP A 227 -34.80 13.77 10.70
C ASP A 227 -34.93 12.37 10.07
N LYS A 228 -33.86 11.57 10.07
CA LYS A 228 -33.92 10.14 9.76
C LYS A 228 -33.57 9.33 11.02
N PRO A 229 -34.42 8.38 11.44
CA PRO A 229 -34.08 7.49 12.55
C PRO A 229 -32.78 6.77 12.20
N ALA A 230 -31.76 6.95 13.04
CA ALA A 230 -30.47 6.30 12.85
C ALA A 230 -30.66 4.78 12.88
N ASP A 231 -30.11 4.06 11.90
CA ASP A 231 -30.08 2.60 11.91
C ASP A 231 -29.39 2.15 13.23
N PRO A 232 -30.10 1.47 14.15
CA PRO A 232 -29.65 1.31 15.52
C PRO A 232 -28.37 0.48 15.57
N ASP A 233 -27.43 0.85 16.44
CA ASP A 233 -26.14 0.16 16.54
C ASP A 233 -26.29 -1.16 17.31
N THR A 234 -26.78 -2.16 16.58
CA THR A 234 -27.15 -3.50 17.05
C THR A 234 -26.55 -4.56 16.14
N SER A 235 -26.51 -5.79 16.62
CA SER A 235 -26.12 -6.98 15.86
C SER A 235 -27.02 -8.16 16.22
N THR A 236 -26.84 -9.26 15.51
CA THR A 236 -27.62 -10.49 15.66
C THR A 236 -26.69 -11.65 15.98
N LEU A 237 -27.00 -12.37 17.04
CA LEU A 237 -26.50 -13.71 17.32
C LEU A 237 -27.50 -14.73 16.75
N ALA A 238 -27.04 -15.68 15.95
CA ALA A 238 -27.88 -16.70 15.34
C ALA A 238 -27.38 -18.11 15.66
N ALA A 239 -28.31 -19.07 15.76
CA ALA A 239 -28.00 -20.49 15.79
C ALA A 239 -28.36 -21.16 14.46
N LEU A 240 -27.46 -21.97 13.92
CA LEU A 240 -27.55 -22.64 12.62
C LEU A 240 -27.41 -24.15 12.82
N SER A 241 -28.23 -24.98 12.17
CA SER A 241 -28.10 -26.44 12.25
C SER A 241 -27.03 -26.95 11.29
N ILE A 242 -26.00 -27.62 11.82
CA ILE A 242 -24.94 -28.26 11.00
C ILE A 242 -25.56 -29.33 10.09
N ARG A 243 -26.38 -30.21 10.67
CA ARG A 243 -27.00 -31.35 9.97
C ARG A 243 -28.05 -30.94 8.93
N ALA A 244 -28.59 -29.73 9.00
CA ALA A 244 -29.51 -29.18 8.02
C ALA A 244 -28.85 -28.12 7.11
N GLY A 245 -27.55 -28.28 6.81
CA GLY A 245 -26.86 -27.46 5.80
C GLY A 245 -26.71 -25.98 6.19
N LEU A 246 -26.52 -25.69 7.48
CA LEU A 246 -26.53 -24.35 8.09
C LEU A 246 -27.89 -23.63 8.06
N LYS A 247 -29.00 -24.37 7.99
CA LYS A 247 -30.34 -23.80 8.16
C LYS A 247 -30.45 -23.04 9.50
N LEU A 248 -30.89 -21.79 9.43
CA LEU A 248 -31.19 -20.94 10.57
C LEU A 248 -32.26 -21.58 11.48
N LEU A 249 -31.96 -21.65 12.78
CA LEU A 249 -32.85 -22.18 13.82
C LEU A 249 -33.54 -21.05 14.58
N TRP A 250 -32.75 -20.10 15.09
CA TRP A 250 -33.24 -18.92 15.82
C TRP A 250 -32.26 -17.75 15.70
N THR A 251 -32.74 -16.55 16.04
CA THR A 251 -31.92 -15.34 16.18
C THR A 251 -32.22 -14.63 17.50
N ALA A 252 -31.20 -14.02 18.08
CA ALA A 252 -31.25 -13.13 19.23
C ALA A 252 -30.55 -11.82 18.85
N GLY A 253 -31.14 -10.67 19.17
CA GLY A 253 -30.68 -9.37 18.68
C GLY A 253 -31.86 -8.52 18.22
N ARG A 254 -31.63 -7.70 17.18
CA ARG A 254 -32.58 -6.73 16.59
C ARG A 254 -34.05 -7.19 16.50
N ASP A 255 -34.29 -8.41 16.03
CA ASP A 255 -35.65 -8.93 15.77
C ASP A 255 -36.23 -9.74 16.96
N SER A 256 -35.61 -9.65 18.14
CA SER A 256 -36.05 -10.33 19.36
C SER A 256 -37.22 -9.60 20.05
N ASP A 257 -38.19 -10.37 20.56
CA ASP A 257 -39.24 -9.85 21.42
C ASP A 257 -38.67 -9.19 22.69
N ASN A 258 -37.53 -9.70 23.20
CA ASN A 258 -36.87 -9.16 24.39
C ASN A 258 -36.29 -7.75 24.11
N PRO A 259 -36.74 -6.68 24.79
CA PRO A 259 -36.31 -5.31 24.49
C PRO A 259 -34.80 -5.08 24.63
N LEU A 260 -34.12 -5.77 25.55
CA LEU A 260 -32.68 -5.62 25.78
C LEU A 260 -31.87 -6.28 24.66
N LEU A 261 -32.27 -7.47 24.20
CA LEU A 261 -31.62 -8.11 23.05
C LEU A 261 -31.83 -7.28 21.77
N ARG A 262 -33.05 -6.77 21.56
CA ARG A 262 -33.43 -5.93 20.42
C ARG A 262 -32.71 -4.58 20.33
N ALA A 263 -32.39 -3.98 21.47
CA ALA A 263 -31.64 -2.73 21.57
C ALA A 263 -30.16 -2.93 21.95
N GLY A 264 -29.65 -4.16 21.86
CA GLY A 264 -28.29 -4.51 22.23
C GLY A 264 -27.42 -4.91 21.04
N LYS A 265 -26.10 -4.93 21.28
CA LYS A 265 -25.07 -5.28 20.30
C LYS A 265 -24.21 -6.40 20.87
N PHE A 266 -24.32 -7.59 20.29
CA PHE A 266 -23.36 -8.67 20.53
C PHE A 266 -22.05 -8.31 19.85
N VAL A 267 -20.94 -8.36 20.59
CA VAL A 267 -19.65 -7.83 20.13
C VAL A 267 -18.60 -8.90 19.84
N THR A 268 -18.73 -10.10 20.41
CA THR A 268 -17.77 -11.20 20.30
C THR A 268 -18.48 -12.55 20.25
N ALA A 269 -17.83 -13.59 19.71
CA ALA A 269 -18.43 -14.92 19.65
C ALA A 269 -18.84 -15.40 21.05
N PRO A 270 -20.05 -15.98 21.20
CA PRO A 270 -20.52 -16.46 22.49
C PRO A 270 -19.81 -17.76 22.88
N THR A 271 -20.03 -18.25 24.09
CA THR A 271 -19.52 -19.55 24.54
C THR A 271 -20.69 -20.48 24.84
N TYR A 272 -20.69 -21.68 24.26
CA TYR A 272 -21.69 -22.69 24.53
C TYR A 272 -21.25 -23.59 25.69
N HIS A 273 -22.14 -23.85 26.65
CA HIS A 273 -21.92 -24.86 27.69
C HIS A 273 -23.27 -25.42 28.18
N ALA A 274 -23.42 -26.76 28.13
CA ALA A 274 -24.54 -27.51 28.72
C ALA A 274 -25.95 -26.92 28.45
N GLY A 275 -26.32 -26.76 27.18
CA GLY A 275 -27.62 -26.22 26.77
C GLY A 275 -27.77 -24.70 26.93
N ARG A 276 -26.73 -23.99 27.39
CA ARG A 276 -26.71 -22.53 27.55
C ARG A 276 -25.70 -21.87 26.61
N VAL A 277 -25.95 -20.61 26.24
CA VAL A 277 -25.08 -19.78 25.41
C VAL A 277 -24.80 -18.47 26.15
N TYR A 278 -23.54 -18.23 26.49
CA TYR A 278 -23.09 -17.04 27.23
C TYR A 278 -22.46 -16.03 26.27
N ALA A 279 -22.95 -14.79 26.28
CA ALA A 279 -22.51 -13.76 25.34
C ALA A 279 -22.35 -12.40 26.03
N VAL A 280 -21.47 -11.56 25.49
CA VAL A 280 -21.38 -10.16 25.93
C VAL A 280 -22.17 -9.27 24.98
N LEU A 281 -23.05 -8.48 25.58
CA LEU A 281 -23.95 -7.53 24.93
C LEU A 281 -23.61 -6.11 25.38
N VAL A 282 -23.31 -5.22 24.45
CA VAL A 282 -23.24 -3.78 24.70
C VAL A 282 -24.65 -3.20 24.60
N HIS A 283 -25.09 -2.49 25.64
CA HIS A 283 -26.40 -1.85 25.70
C HIS A 283 -26.37 -0.69 26.71
N LEU A 284 -27.00 0.45 26.39
CA LEU A 284 -27.07 1.66 27.24
C LEU A 284 -25.74 2.01 27.93
N GLU A 285 -24.67 2.09 27.13
CA GLU A 285 -23.32 2.46 27.59
C GLU A 285 -22.70 1.51 28.64
N GLY A 286 -23.17 0.25 28.70
CA GLY A 286 -22.59 -0.79 29.56
C GLY A 286 -22.36 -2.11 28.84
N TYR A 287 -21.31 -2.81 29.25
CA TYR A 287 -21.12 -4.22 28.93
C TYR A 287 -22.02 -5.07 29.84
N HIS A 288 -22.77 -5.98 29.25
CA HIS A 288 -23.66 -6.90 29.95
C HIS A 288 -23.32 -8.33 29.57
N LEU A 289 -23.25 -9.22 30.56
CA LEU A 289 -23.25 -10.66 30.33
C LEU A 289 -24.70 -11.13 30.21
N VAL A 290 -25.00 -11.89 29.16
CA VAL A 290 -26.30 -12.54 28.98
C VAL A 290 -26.12 -14.04 28.85
N CYS A 291 -27.02 -14.80 29.47
CA CYS A 291 -27.16 -16.23 29.26
C CYS A 291 -28.44 -16.48 28.47
N LEU A 292 -28.33 -17.16 27.34
CA LEU A 292 -29.43 -17.58 26.49
C LEU A 292 -29.61 -19.10 26.55
N ASP A 293 -30.83 -19.57 26.34
CA ASP A 293 -31.11 -20.97 26.05
C ASP A 293 -30.57 -21.35 24.64
N ALA A 294 -29.82 -22.45 24.53
CA ALA A 294 -29.21 -22.85 23.27
C ALA A 294 -30.21 -23.39 22.22
N ALA A 295 -31.40 -23.84 22.65
CA ALA A 295 -32.42 -24.41 21.78
C ALA A 295 -33.35 -23.33 21.19
N SER A 296 -33.66 -22.26 21.91
CA SER A 296 -34.59 -21.19 21.50
C SER A 296 -33.97 -19.79 21.37
N GLY A 297 -32.80 -19.53 21.93
CA GLY A 297 -32.19 -18.18 21.97
C GLY A 297 -32.86 -17.22 22.95
N SER A 298 -33.75 -17.71 23.83
CA SER A 298 -34.44 -16.90 24.83
C SER A 298 -33.51 -16.50 25.97
N LEU A 299 -33.67 -15.28 26.49
CA LEU A 299 -32.90 -14.77 27.62
C LEU A 299 -33.27 -15.50 28.92
N LEU A 300 -32.31 -16.20 29.53
CA LEU A 300 -32.46 -16.84 30.84
C LEU A 300 -32.15 -15.85 31.97
N TRP A 301 -31.02 -15.15 31.87
CA TRP A 301 -30.62 -14.11 32.81
C TRP A 301 -29.69 -13.08 32.17
N LYS A 302 -29.53 -11.92 32.83
CA LYS A 302 -28.59 -10.86 32.45
C LYS A 302 -27.90 -10.27 33.68
N SER A 303 -26.66 -9.81 33.52
CA SER A 303 -25.89 -9.10 34.55
C SER A 303 -25.06 -7.98 33.93
N ALA A 304 -24.95 -6.85 34.63
CA ALA A 304 -24.02 -5.79 34.24
C ALA A 304 -22.58 -6.21 34.60
N ILE A 305 -21.62 -5.91 33.72
CA ILE A 305 -20.20 -6.18 33.94
C ILE A 305 -19.52 -4.87 34.37
N SER A 306 -19.59 -3.86 33.51
CA SER A 306 -19.08 -2.51 33.77
C SER A 306 -19.71 -1.52 32.80
N GLN A 307 -19.53 -0.22 33.05
CA GLN A 307 -19.77 0.80 32.05
C GLN A 307 -18.71 0.73 30.93
N LEU A 308 -19.08 1.20 29.74
CA LEU A 308 -18.14 1.54 28.68
C LEU A 308 -17.29 2.76 29.13
N PRO A 309 -16.03 2.87 28.67
CA PRO A 309 -15.27 4.11 28.83
C PRO A 309 -16.05 5.32 28.26
N PRO A 310 -16.07 6.47 28.96
CA PRO A 310 -16.87 7.63 28.56
C PRO A 310 -16.34 8.20 27.24
N MET A 311 -17.26 8.49 26.31
CA MET A 311 -16.90 8.85 24.94
C MET A 311 -17.82 9.94 24.39
N ARG A 312 -17.26 10.94 23.69
CA ARG A 312 -18.08 11.97 23.01
C ARG A 312 -18.97 11.33 21.94
N GLU A 313 -20.26 11.68 21.94
CA GLU A 313 -21.24 11.19 20.98
C GLU A 313 -20.93 11.57 19.52
N GLY A 314 -21.61 10.90 18.58
CA GLY A 314 -21.54 11.21 17.16
C GLY A 314 -20.39 10.52 16.41
N TYR A 315 -19.70 11.28 15.56
CA TYR A 315 -18.70 10.79 14.58
C TYR A 315 -17.62 9.90 15.21
N TYR A 316 -17.07 10.31 16.35
CA TYR A 316 -16.00 9.58 17.03
C TYR A 316 -16.45 8.22 17.55
N ARG A 317 -17.67 8.11 18.11
CA ARG A 317 -18.23 6.84 18.61
C ARG A 317 -18.35 5.79 17.50
N ALA A 318 -18.79 6.20 16.32
CA ALA A 318 -18.86 5.32 15.14
C ALA A 318 -17.47 4.91 14.61
N MET A 319 -16.44 5.75 14.81
CA MET A 319 -15.08 5.52 14.32
C MET A 319 -14.21 4.68 15.28
N MET A 320 -14.32 4.87 16.60
CA MET A 320 -13.48 4.18 17.60
C MET A 320 -14.25 3.16 18.46
N GLY A 321 -15.55 2.94 18.25
CA GLY A 321 -16.30 1.86 18.92
C GLY A 321 -15.63 0.49 18.76
N ILE A 322 -15.01 0.24 17.60
CA ILE A 322 -14.17 -0.94 17.31
C ILE A 322 -12.93 -1.13 18.20
N LEU A 323 -12.62 -0.19 19.10
CA LEU A 323 -11.52 -0.30 20.06
C LEU A 323 -12.05 -0.82 21.41
N PHE A 324 -13.15 -0.25 21.88
CA PHE A 324 -13.77 -0.58 23.17
C PHE A 324 -14.68 -1.81 23.07
N GLU A 325 -15.17 -2.17 21.88
CA GLU A 325 -16.03 -3.34 21.68
C GLU A 325 -15.26 -4.66 21.48
N ARG A 326 -13.93 -4.68 21.68
CA ARG A 326 -13.07 -5.87 21.46
C ARG A 326 -13.13 -6.88 22.62
N VAL A 327 -14.32 -7.22 23.08
CA VAL A 327 -14.49 -8.08 24.26
C VAL A 327 -14.03 -9.51 23.97
N SER A 328 -13.34 -10.14 24.91
CA SER A 328 -12.96 -11.55 24.81
C SER A 328 -14.18 -12.45 24.98
N PRO A 329 -14.31 -13.57 24.24
CA PRO A 329 -15.36 -14.55 24.51
C PRO A 329 -15.34 -15.02 25.98
N PRO A 330 -16.51 -15.15 26.65
CA PRO A 330 -16.57 -15.60 28.03
C PRO A 330 -15.97 -17.00 28.21
N ALA A 331 -15.25 -17.26 29.30
CA ALA A 331 -14.90 -18.64 29.68
C ALA A 331 -15.92 -19.18 30.68
N VAL A 332 -16.30 -20.46 30.54
CA VAL A 332 -17.20 -21.14 31.49
C VAL A 332 -16.47 -22.31 32.11
N ALA A 333 -16.30 -22.29 33.43
CA ALA A 333 -15.61 -23.34 34.19
C ALA A 333 -16.11 -23.35 35.64
N ASP A 334 -16.15 -24.53 36.27
CA ASP A 334 -16.47 -24.72 37.70
C ASP A 334 -17.74 -24.00 38.19
N GLY A 335 -18.78 -23.99 37.36
CA GLY A 335 -20.07 -23.34 37.66
C GLY A 335 -20.03 -21.81 37.56
N ARG A 336 -18.96 -21.22 37.01
CA ARG A 336 -18.78 -19.77 36.85
C ARG A 336 -18.53 -19.37 35.39
N VAL A 337 -18.85 -18.12 35.08
CA VAL A 337 -18.59 -17.46 33.80
C VAL A 337 -17.65 -16.29 34.02
N PHE A 338 -16.50 -16.31 33.37
CA PHE A 338 -15.46 -15.30 33.45
C PHE A 338 -15.49 -14.42 32.19
N VAL A 339 -15.39 -13.09 32.37
CA VAL A 339 -15.50 -12.13 31.26
C VAL A 339 -14.42 -11.07 31.35
N LEU A 340 -13.71 -10.84 30.24
CA LEU A 340 -12.67 -9.84 30.09
C LEU A 340 -13.11 -8.81 29.04
N THR A 341 -13.27 -7.57 29.48
CA THR A 341 -13.78 -6.47 28.65
C THR A 341 -12.81 -5.99 27.58
N ASN A 342 -11.49 -6.17 27.78
CA ASN A 342 -10.43 -5.44 27.05
C ASN A 342 -10.58 -3.91 27.16
N ALA A 343 -11.20 -3.47 28.27
CA ALA A 343 -11.33 -2.08 28.71
C ALA A 343 -11.13 -2.02 30.25
N GLY A 344 -10.14 -2.76 30.75
CA GLY A 344 -9.69 -2.70 32.14
C GLY A 344 -10.52 -3.42 33.20
N VAL A 345 -11.61 -4.14 32.85
CA VAL A 345 -12.40 -4.95 33.80
C VAL A 345 -12.37 -6.44 33.46
N LEU A 346 -12.11 -7.26 34.49
CA LEU A 346 -12.24 -8.72 34.50
C LEU A 346 -13.23 -9.11 35.62
N ALA A 347 -14.19 -9.98 35.35
CA ALA A 347 -15.22 -10.35 36.31
C ALA A 347 -15.63 -11.82 36.21
N ALA A 348 -16.20 -12.35 37.31
CA ALA A 348 -16.79 -13.68 37.37
C ALA A 348 -18.24 -13.65 37.88
N PHE A 349 -19.08 -14.48 37.29
CA PHE A 349 -20.50 -14.62 37.59
C PHE A 349 -20.85 -16.10 37.80
N ASP A 350 -21.86 -16.38 38.61
CA ASP A 350 -22.46 -17.71 38.71
C ASP A 350 -23.12 -18.09 37.38
N ALA A 351 -22.83 -19.29 36.86
CA ALA A 351 -23.27 -19.69 35.51
C ALA A 351 -24.77 -20.00 35.43
N ASP A 352 -25.38 -20.45 36.51
CA ASP A 352 -26.79 -20.82 36.50
C ASP A 352 -27.72 -19.62 36.66
N THR A 353 -27.35 -18.66 37.52
CA THR A 353 -28.15 -17.51 37.96
C THR A 353 -27.68 -16.16 37.44
N GLY A 354 -26.42 -16.05 37.02
CA GLY A 354 -25.79 -14.79 36.61
C GLY A 354 -25.34 -13.88 37.76
N GLN A 355 -25.49 -14.26 39.03
CA GLN A 355 -25.08 -13.41 40.15
C GLN A 355 -23.56 -13.13 40.11
N ALA A 356 -23.17 -11.87 40.33
CA ALA A 356 -21.75 -11.50 40.37
C ALA A 356 -21.05 -12.16 41.57
N VAL A 357 -19.95 -12.86 41.31
CA VAL A 357 -19.10 -13.49 42.34
C VAL A 357 -18.00 -12.52 42.75
N TRP A 358 -17.28 -11.98 41.76
CA TRP A 358 -16.26 -10.95 41.95
C TRP A 358 -16.05 -10.14 40.67
N ALA A 359 -15.47 -8.95 40.81
CA ALA A 359 -14.96 -8.14 39.70
C ALA A 359 -13.68 -7.44 40.14
N CYS A 360 -12.69 -7.36 39.26
CA CYS A 360 -11.44 -6.65 39.48
C CYS A 360 -11.08 -5.75 38.30
N GLN A 361 -10.46 -4.61 38.61
CA GLN A 361 -9.89 -3.71 37.63
C GLN A 361 -8.43 -4.12 37.40
N TYR A 362 -8.02 -4.26 36.14
CA TYR A 362 -6.62 -4.53 35.78
C TYR A 362 -5.97 -3.33 35.10
N ASP A 363 -4.64 -3.37 35.05
CA ASP A 363 -3.82 -2.30 34.51
C ASP A 363 -3.88 -2.30 32.98
N SER A 364 -4.53 -1.28 32.44
CA SER A 364 -5.07 -1.20 31.08
C SER A 364 -4.68 0.13 30.45
N ASP A 365 -4.20 0.09 29.21
CA ASP A 365 -3.85 1.28 28.44
C ASP A 365 -5.08 2.18 28.17
N VAL A 366 -6.28 1.58 28.09
CA VAL A 366 -7.56 2.30 28.04
C VAL A 366 -7.81 3.11 29.32
N ASN A 367 -7.57 2.51 30.49
CA ASN A 367 -7.76 3.17 31.79
C ASN A 367 -6.68 4.23 32.07
N ARG A 368 -5.43 4.01 31.66
CA ARG A 368 -4.33 4.97 31.80
C ARG A 368 -4.54 6.21 30.93
N GLY A 369 -5.11 6.04 29.73
CA GLY A 369 -5.20 7.05 28.67
C GLY A 369 -6.31 8.10 28.82
N GLY A 370 -6.70 8.49 30.03
CA GLY A 370 -7.90 9.30 30.38
C GLY A 370 -8.05 10.72 29.78
N GLY A 371 -7.29 11.05 28.73
CA GLY A 371 -7.44 12.27 27.91
C GLY A 371 -6.73 12.21 26.55
N GLY A 372 -5.96 11.16 26.25
CA GLY A 372 -5.03 11.12 25.10
C GLY A 372 -5.62 10.67 23.75
N TYR A 373 -6.84 10.11 23.73
CA TYR A 373 -7.44 9.51 22.53
C TYR A 373 -7.72 10.46 21.36
N TYR A 374 -7.53 11.78 21.53
CA TYR A 374 -7.86 12.80 20.53
C TYR A 374 -6.67 13.36 19.75
N GLY A 375 -5.42 13.00 20.11
CA GLY A 375 -4.21 13.49 19.44
C GLY A 375 -3.20 12.38 19.17
N GLY A 376 -3.14 11.91 17.91
CA GLY A 376 -2.09 10.99 17.47
C GLY A 376 -2.35 9.52 17.80
N PHE A 377 -3.31 8.90 17.10
CA PHE A 377 -3.24 7.46 16.89
C PHE A 377 -2.00 7.17 16.04
N SER A 378 -0.86 6.87 16.66
CA SER A 378 0.28 6.34 15.93
C SER A 378 -0.13 4.99 15.34
N PRO A 379 0.02 4.76 14.02
CA PRO A 379 -0.18 3.44 13.43
C PRO A 379 0.78 2.37 13.98
N GLN A 380 1.78 2.75 14.78
CA GLN A 380 2.72 1.84 15.44
C GLN A 380 2.27 1.36 16.83
N GLN A 381 1.25 1.96 17.46
CA GLN A 381 0.64 1.39 18.66
C GLN A 381 -0.29 0.24 18.26
N ALA A 382 0.28 -0.96 18.17
CA ALA A 382 -0.40 -2.17 17.75
C ALA A 382 -1.41 -2.65 18.82
N ILE A 383 -2.66 -2.18 18.73
CA ILE A 383 -3.76 -2.75 19.51
C ILE A 383 -3.89 -4.23 19.15
N HIS A 384 -3.67 -5.10 20.13
CA HIS A 384 -3.71 -6.54 19.90
C HIS A 384 -5.13 -7.02 19.61
N SER A 385 -5.25 -8.24 19.07
CA SER A 385 -6.54 -8.91 18.92
C SER A 385 -7.05 -9.39 20.28
N ALA A 386 -8.38 -9.56 20.40
CA ALA A 386 -8.98 -10.16 21.59
C ALA A 386 -8.54 -11.63 21.75
N ASN A 387 -8.04 -11.98 22.93
CA ASN A 387 -7.66 -13.36 23.28
C ASN A 387 -8.73 -14.00 24.16
N PRO A 388 -9.05 -15.29 23.98
CA PRO A 388 -9.96 -15.98 24.87
C PRO A 388 -9.33 -16.14 26.27
N LEU A 389 -10.21 -16.37 27.23
CA LEU A 389 -9.89 -16.65 28.62
C LEU A 389 -9.68 -18.16 28.82
N PHE A 390 -8.70 -18.55 29.62
CA PHE A 390 -8.54 -19.93 30.06
C PHE A 390 -8.69 -20.04 31.57
N VAL A 391 -9.32 -21.11 32.03
CA VAL A 391 -9.46 -21.43 33.45
C VAL A 391 -8.82 -22.79 33.70
N ALA A 392 -7.80 -22.85 34.54
CA ALA A 392 -7.05 -24.06 34.85
C ALA A 392 -6.51 -24.01 36.28
N ASP A 393 -6.69 -25.09 37.05
CA ASP A 393 -6.16 -25.25 38.41
C ASP A 393 -6.43 -24.02 39.32
N GLY A 394 -7.69 -23.56 39.35
CA GLY A 394 -8.13 -22.40 40.15
C GLY A 394 -7.62 -21.03 39.66
N LYS A 395 -7.04 -20.94 38.46
CA LYS A 395 -6.47 -19.70 37.89
C LYS A 395 -7.22 -19.31 36.61
N VAL A 396 -7.47 -18.02 36.45
CA VAL A 396 -7.95 -17.42 35.18
C VAL A 396 -6.75 -16.76 34.50
N LEU A 397 -6.48 -17.18 33.26
CA LEU A 397 -5.36 -16.77 32.44
C LEU A 397 -5.89 -15.91 31.29
N CYS A 398 -5.33 -14.72 31.13
CA CYS A 398 -5.74 -13.79 30.08
C CYS A 398 -4.57 -13.00 29.50
N LEU A 399 -4.67 -12.68 28.21
CA LEU A 399 -3.73 -11.82 27.50
C LEU A 399 -4.50 -10.62 26.93
N PRO A 400 -4.82 -9.60 27.77
CA PRO A 400 -5.72 -8.51 27.38
C PRO A 400 -5.22 -7.75 26.15
N ALA A 401 -6.15 -7.34 25.30
CA ALA A 401 -5.83 -6.62 24.07
C ALA A 401 -5.29 -5.20 24.32
N ASP A 402 -5.63 -4.64 25.49
CA ASP A 402 -5.29 -3.32 26.02
C ASP A 402 -4.20 -3.39 27.10
N SER A 403 -3.37 -4.44 27.12
CA SER A 403 -2.28 -4.58 28.09
C SER A 403 -1.06 -5.35 27.54
N ASN A 404 0.10 -5.01 28.09
CA ASN A 404 1.41 -5.55 27.71
C ASN A 404 1.87 -6.73 28.59
N VAL A 405 0.94 -7.41 29.27
CA VAL A 405 1.22 -8.60 30.10
C VAL A 405 0.23 -9.74 29.85
N LEU A 406 0.72 -10.97 29.99
CA LEU A 406 -0.08 -12.13 30.39
C LEU A 406 -0.46 -11.93 31.86
N LEU A 407 -1.75 -11.83 32.14
CA LEU A 407 -2.32 -11.63 33.47
C LEU A 407 -2.94 -12.93 33.98
N THR A 408 -2.60 -13.27 35.23
CA THR A 408 -3.16 -14.43 35.93
C THR A 408 -3.81 -14.00 37.23
N VAL A 409 -5.10 -14.29 37.38
CA VAL A 409 -5.87 -14.05 38.62
C VAL A 409 -6.39 -15.36 39.20
N SER A 410 -6.78 -15.34 40.47
CA SER A 410 -7.48 -16.45 41.12
C SER A 410 -8.94 -16.51 40.64
N ALA A 411 -9.43 -17.73 40.37
CA ALA A 411 -10.79 -17.96 39.90
C ALA A 411 -11.85 -17.79 41.00
N ASP A 412 -11.45 -17.83 42.27
CA ASP A 412 -12.37 -17.75 43.42
C ASP A 412 -12.63 -16.31 43.89
N ASP A 413 -11.63 -15.42 43.81
CA ASP A 413 -11.67 -14.06 44.38
C ASP A 413 -11.23 -12.94 43.41
N GLY A 414 -10.77 -13.28 42.19
CA GLY A 414 -10.30 -12.31 41.19
C GLY A 414 -8.97 -11.64 41.52
N ARG A 415 -8.29 -12.04 42.60
CA ARG A 415 -7.00 -11.45 43.02
C ARG A 415 -5.89 -11.83 42.03
N THR A 416 -5.12 -10.84 41.59
CA THR A 416 -3.91 -11.06 40.79
C THR A 416 -2.92 -11.98 41.51
N LEU A 417 -2.59 -13.10 40.88
CA LEU A 417 -1.62 -14.07 41.37
C LEU A 417 -0.21 -13.75 40.85
N TRP A 418 -0.11 -13.41 39.56
CA TRP A 418 1.12 -12.96 38.91
C TRP A 418 0.84 -12.38 37.53
N THR A 419 1.83 -11.67 36.99
CA THR A 419 1.88 -11.18 35.60
C THR A 419 3.19 -11.61 34.95
N LEU A 420 3.20 -11.71 33.62
CA LEU A 420 4.39 -12.01 32.82
C LEU A 420 4.38 -11.11 31.56
N PRO A 421 5.52 -10.47 31.18
CA PRO A 421 5.56 -9.59 30.01
C PRO A 421 5.07 -10.24 28.71
N ARG A 422 4.34 -9.49 27.88
CA ARG A 422 3.82 -9.96 26.59
C ARG A 422 4.92 -10.26 25.55
N ASP A 423 6.10 -9.64 25.67
CA ASP A 423 7.30 -9.88 24.83
C ASP A 423 6.98 -10.00 23.32
N GLY A 424 6.24 -9.03 22.77
CA GLY A 424 5.87 -9.00 21.34
C GLY A 424 4.87 -10.08 20.88
N GLN A 425 4.42 -10.97 21.78
CA GLN A 425 3.45 -12.01 21.44
C GLN A 425 2.05 -11.42 21.27
N ARG A 426 1.26 -12.00 20.36
CA ARG A 426 -0.08 -11.51 19.96
C ARG A 426 -1.19 -12.37 20.56
N ASP A 427 -1.02 -13.67 20.47
CA ASP A 427 -2.01 -14.72 20.72
C ASP A 427 -1.68 -15.57 21.95
N LEU A 428 -2.71 -15.99 22.69
CA LEU A 428 -2.66 -16.94 23.81
C LEU A 428 -3.40 -18.23 23.43
N SER A 429 -2.79 -19.39 23.71
CA SER A 429 -3.40 -20.72 23.56
C SER A 429 -3.05 -21.63 24.74
N LEU A 430 -3.93 -22.58 25.09
CA LEU A 430 -3.62 -23.59 26.10
C LEU A 430 -2.76 -24.70 25.47
N VAL A 431 -1.77 -25.20 26.22
CA VAL A 431 -1.02 -26.42 25.85
C VAL A 431 -1.55 -27.60 26.63
N ASP A 432 -1.70 -27.44 27.95
CA ASP A 432 -2.32 -28.37 28.89
C ASP A 432 -2.64 -27.62 30.19
N GLU A 433 -3.13 -28.32 31.23
CA GLU A 433 -3.44 -27.73 32.55
C GLU A 433 -2.23 -27.06 33.24
N GLN A 434 -0.99 -27.32 32.80
CA GLN A 434 0.24 -26.82 33.41
C GLN A 434 1.03 -25.86 32.50
N ARG A 435 0.63 -25.68 31.24
CA ARG A 435 1.40 -24.94 30.22
C ARG A 435 0.48 -24.12 29.30
N VAL A 436 0.91 -22.90 28.98
CA VAL A 436 0.32 -22.06 27.93
C VAL A 436 1.33 -21.72 26.84
N LEU A 437 0.82 -21.48 25.65
CA LEU A 437 1.55 -20.99 24.48
C LEU A 437 1.20 -19.52 24.25
N LEU A 438 2.22 -18.69 24.13
CA LEU A 438 2.13 -17.36 23.54
C LEU A 438 2.74 -17.42 22.12
N SER A 439 2.13 -16.72 21.16
CA SER A 439 2.66 -16.65 19.78
C SER A 439 2.44 -15.29 19.14
N GLY A 440 3.36 -14.85 18.26
CA GLY A 440 3.34 -13.51 17.67
C GLY A 440 4.63 -13.26 16.89
N GLU A 441 5.56 -12.48 17.44
CA GLU A 441 6.94 -12.44 16.93
C GLU A 441 7.68 -13.78 17.09
N GLY A 442 7.20 -14.63 18.00
CA GLY A 442 7.80 -15.91 18.35
C GLY A 442 6.80 -17.02 18.67
N LEU A 443 7.33 -18.08 19.28
CA LEU A 443 6.61 -19.08 20.04
C LEU A 443 7.25 -19.14 21.43
N MET A 444 6.44 -19.04 22.47
CA MET A 444 6.88 -19.12 23.86
C MET A 444 5.94 -20.04 24.65
N ILE A 445 6.49 -21.10 25.26
CA ILE A 445 5.71 -21.98 26.15
C ILE A 445 6.07 -21.64 27.60
N VAL A 446 5.08 -21.25 28.39
CA VAL A 446 5.23 -20.84 29.79
C VAL A 446 4.57 -21.88 30.68
N SER A 447 5.25 -22.32 31.74
CA SER A 447 4.63 -23.16 32.77
C SER A 447 3.89 -22.34 33.81
N LEU A 448 2.68 -22.77 34.13
CA LEU A 448 1.77 -22.12 35.07
C LEU A 448 2.15 -22.33 36.55
N ALA A 449 3.00 -23.32 36.83
CA ALA A 449 3.42 -23.67 38.19
C ALA A 449 4.59 -22.81 38.69
N ASP A 450 5.63 -22.65 37.86
CA ASP A 450 6.86 -21.94 38.23
C ASP A 450 7.05 -20.59 37.48
N ARG A 451 6.25 -20.32 36.44
CA ARG A 451 6.32 -19.16 35.52
C ARG A 451 7.57 -19.14 34.63
N THR A 452 8.26 -20.27 34.49
CA THR A 452 9.43 -20.37 33.59
C THR A 452 9.00 -20.58 32.14
N LYS A 453 9.73 -19.94 31.23
CA LYS A 453 9.67 -20.23 29.79
C LYS A 453 10.30 -21.60 29.55
N LYS A 454 9.50 -22.63 29.26
CA LYS A 454 9.96 -23.98 28.93
C LYS A 454 10.48 -24.08 27.48
N PHE A 455 10.01 -23.18 26.61
CA PHE A 455 10.52 -22.97 25.27
C PHE A 455 10.37 -21.50 24.88
N GLU A 456 11.32 -20.96 24.12
CA GLU A 456 11.25 -19.63 23.53
C GLU A 456 12.01 -19.60 22.19
N ARG A 457 11.37 -19.12 21.13
CA ARG A 457 11.98 -18.87 19.82
C ARG A 457 11.33 -17.66 19.18
N THR A 458 12.14 -16.67 18.83
CA THR A 458 11.72 -15.46 18.11
C THR A 458 12.32 -15.46 16.70
N TRP A 459 11.56 -15.00 15.71
CA TRP A 459 12.03 -14.82 14.34
C TRP A 459 12.26 -13.32 14.08
N MET A 460 13.49 -12.94 13.72
CA MET A 460 13.80 -11.55 13.37
C MET A 460 13.17 -11.18 12.02
N PRO A 461 12.48 -10.03 11.90
CA PRO A 461 11.90 -9.61 10.64
C PRO A 461 12.99 -9.17 9.65
N PHE A 462 13.00 -9.77 8.46
CA PHE A 462 13.75 -9.23 7.33
C PHE A 462 13.00 -8.03 6.71
N PRO A 463 13.70 -7.02 6.15
CA PRO A 463 13.04 -5.89 5.49
C PRO A 463 12.12 -6.35 4.35
N GLY A 464 10.81 -6.21 4.54
CA GLY A 464 9.78 -6.63 3.58
C GLY A 464 9.12 -7.98 3.87
N GLU A 465 9.55 -8.74 4.89
CA GLU A 465 8.89 -9.98 5.32
C GLU A 465 7.87 -9.75 6.46
N PRO A 466 6.76 -10.52 6.50
CA PRO A 466 5.86 -10.63 7.64
C PRO A 466 6.55 -10.82 9.00
N GLN A 467 6.00 -10.21 10.05
CA GLN A 467 6.45 -10.42 11.43
C GLN A 467 6.03 -11.79 11.98
N GLY A 468 7.01 -12.69 12.14
CA GLY A 468 6.93 -13.89 12.98
C GLY A 468 5.89 -14.94 12.57
N ILE A 469 5.11 -15.39 13.56
CA ILE A 469 4.06 -16.40 13.44
C ILE A 469 2.77 -15.78 12.92
N TYR A 470 2.28 -16.28 11.79
CA TYR A 470 1.14 -15.73 11.07
C TYR A 470 -0.17 -16.47 11.38
N GLY A 471 -1.06 -15.82 12.13
CA GLY A 471 -2.29 -16.43 12.64
C GLY A 471 -2.04 -17.36 13.83
N ARG A 472 -3.13 -17.84 14.44
CA ARG A 472 -3.05 -18.62 15.68
C ARG A 472 -2.63 -20.08 15.43
N PRO A 473 -1.64 -20.61 16.17
CA PRO A 473 -1.20 -22.00 16.08
C PRO A 473 -2.29 -23.03 16.40
N ALA A 474 -2.21 -24.20 15.78
CA ALA A 474 -2.95 -25.38 16.20
C ALA A 474 -2.12 -26.16 17.23
N VAL A 475 -2.71 -26.44 18.40
CA VAL A 475 -2.06 -27.20 19.47
C VAL A 475 -2.66 -28.60 19.53
N THR A 476 -1.82 -29.63 19.53
CA THR A 476 -2.21 -31.06 19.66
C THR A 476 -1.59 -31.66 20.94
N PRO A 477 -1.92 -32.90 21.35
CA PRO A 477 -1.32 -33.51 22.54
C PRO A 477 0.20 -33.70 22.44
N ASN A 478 0.74 -33.68 21.22
CA ASN A 478 2.12 -34.01 20.92
C ASN A 478 2.90 -32.86 20.26
N ALA A 479 2.24 -31.84 19.70
CA ALA A 479 2.92 -30.75 19.01
C ALA A 479 2.16 -29.41 19.00
N VAL A 480 2.89 -28.33 18.77
CA VAL A 480 2.36 -27.05 18.29
C VAL A 480 2.68 -26.91 16.81
N LEU A 481 1.67 -26.64 16.00
CA LEU A 481 1.78 -26.33 14.57
C LEU A 481 1.54 -24.83 14.37
N ALA A 482 2.51 -24.11 13.81
CA ALA A 482 2.45 -22.66 13.66
C ALA A 482 2.88 -22.21 12.26
N CYS A 483 2.11 -21.34 11.62
CA CYS A 483 2.46 -20.76 10.32
C CYS A 483 3.48 -19.63 10.46
N GLY A 484 4.35 -19.46 9.47
CA GLY A 484 5.24 -18.30 9.36
C GLY A 484 5.83 -18.17 7.96
N ILE A 485 6.80 -17.27 7.81
CA ILE A 485 7.58 -17.08 6.59
C ILE A 485 9.07 -17.08 6.94
N SER A 486 9.93 -17.45 5.98
CA SER A 486 11.37 -17.22 6.07
C SER A 486 12.00 -17.31 4.68
N GLY A 487 12.60 -16.20 4.22
CA GLY A 487 13.22 -16.11 2.89
C GLY A 487 12.17 -16.03 1.77
N GLY A 488 11.09 -15.28 1.99
CA GLY A 488 9.95 -15.15 1.09
C GLY A 488 9.03 -16.37 0.98
N VAL A 489 9.40 -17.52 1.56
CA VAL A 489 8.63 -18.77 1.48
C VAL A 489 7.86 -19.05 2.77
N GLY A 490 6.58 -19.37 2.62
CA GLY A 490 5.70 -19.77 3.72
C GLY A 490 6.08 -21.13 4.31
N ARG A 491 5.89 -21.31 5.61
CA ARG A 491 6.25 -22.54 6.33
C ARG A 491 5.22 -22.87 7.41
N VAL A 492 5.15 -24.14 7.77
CA VAL A 492 4.55 -24.58 9.04
C VAL A 492 5.65 -25.17 9.91
N TYR A 493 5.88 -24.54 11.05
CA TYR A 493 6.72 -25.03 12.11
C TYR A 493 5.96 -26.06 12.94
N ARG A 494 6.58 -27.22 13.21
CA ARG A 494 6.11 -28.22 14.18
C ARG A 494 7.10 -28.26 15.34
N LEU A 495 6.67 -27.72 16.49
CA LEU A 495 7.36 -27.85 17.78
C LEU A 495 6.83 -29.08 18.51
N ASP A 496 7.69 -30.03 18.85
CA ASP A 496 7.30 -31.19 19.65
C ASP A 496 7.10 -30.82 21.12
N LEU A 497 5.98 -31.21 21.73
CA LEU A 497 5.66 -30.83 23.11
C LEU A 497 6.34 -31.69 24.19
N ARG A 498 7.08 -32.75 23.79
CA ARG A 498 7.86 -33.61 24.69
C ARG A 498 9.35 -33.28 24.65
N THR A 499 9.91 -33.13 23.45
CA THR A 499 11.36 -32.84 23.28
C THR A 499 11.66 -31.36 23.13
N TYR A 500 10.67 -30.52 22.83
CA TYR A 500 10.83 -29.12 22.40
C TYR A 500 11.70 -28.96 21.15
N GLU A 501 11.85 -30.02 20.34
CA GLU A 501 12.48 -29.96 19.04
C GLU A 501 11.57 -29.26 18.04
N LEU A 502 12.14 -28.30 17.32
CA LEU A 502 11.46 -27.52 16.29
C LEU A 502 11.85 -28.06 14.91
N SER A 503 10.85 -28.53 14.15
CA SER A 503 10.98 -28.91 12.75
C SER A 503 10.13 -27.99 11.88
N GLU A 504 10.41 -27.95 10.57
CA GLU A 504 9.67 -27.10 9.62
C GLU A 504 9.31 -27.87 8.35
N VAL A 505 8.18 -27.50 7.75
CA VAL A 505 7.78 -27.93 6.41
C VAL A 505 7.56 -26.68 5.57
N GLN A 506 8.14 -26.67 4.37
CA GLN A 506 8.05 -25.55 3.42
C GLN A 506 6.78 -25.66 2.58
N LEU A 507 6.11 -24.52 2.34
CA LEU A 507 4.99 -24.43 1.42
C LEU A 507 5.52 -24.40 -0.02
N ASN A 508 5.34 -25.50 -0.75
CA ASN A 508 5.83 -25.69 -2.11
C ASN A 508 4.69 -25.60 -3.15
N HIS A 509 3.75 -24.67 -2.95
CA HIS A 509 2.61 -24.47 -3.87
C HIS A 509 2.14 -23.02 -3.85
N ALA A 510 2.02 -22.39 -5.03
CA ALA A 510 1.69 -20.97 -5.16
C ALA A 510 0.33 -20.60 -4.53
N ASP A 511 -0.72 -21.40 -4.79
CA ASP A 511 -2.08 -21.13 -4.27
C ASP A 511 -2.30 -21.50 -2.79
N GLY A 512 -1.29 -22.05 -2.08
CA GLY A 512 -1.48 -22.52 -0.72
C GLY A 512 -1.67 -21.37 0.28
N LEU A 513 -2.65 -21.46 1.17
CA LEU A 513 -2.91 -20.43 2.18
C LEU A 513 -2.37 -20.86 3.54
N LEU A 514 -1.74 -19.93 4.27
CA LEU A 514 -1.34 -20.06 5.67
C LEU A 514 -2.17 -19.10 6.54
N GLY A 515 -2.14 -19.24 7.86
CA GLY A 515 -2.88 -18.36 8.78
C GLY A 515 -3.31 -19.11 10.05
N ASN A 516 -4.54 -18.85 10.52
CA ASN A 516 -5.13 -19.57 11.65
C ASN A 516 -5.22 -21.06 11.31
N LEU A 517 -4.68 -21.91 12.19
CA LEU A 517 -4.62 -23.35 11.96
C LEU A 517 -5.68 -24.11 12.77
N VAL A 518 -6.27 -25.13 12.15
CA VAL A 518 -7.08 -26.16 12.82
C VAL A 518 -6.58 -27.53 12.40
N SER A 519 -6.32 -28.41 13.36
CA SER A 519 -5.86 -29.78 13.13
C SER A 519 -6.99 -30.77 13.44
N ALA A 520 -7.46 -31.53 12.46
CA ALA A 520 -8.63 -32.39 12.61
C ALA A 520 -8.53 -33.67 11.77
N GLY A 521 -8.64 -34.83 12.42
CA GLY A 521 -8.75 -36.13 11.75
C GLY A 521 -7.63 -36.41 10.75
N GLY A 522 -6.37 -36.16 11.13
CA GLY A 522 -5.19 -36.33 10.30
C GLY A 522 -4.90 -35.19 9.31
N LYS A 523 -5.77 -34.17 9.24
CA LYS A 523 -5.73 -33.09 8.25
C LYS A 523 -5.44 -31.75 8.93
N LEU A 524 -4.76 -30.86 8.22
CA LEU A 524 -4.47 -29.50 8.67
C LEU A 524 -5.27 -28.52 7.81
N ILE A 525 -6.03 -27.63 8.43
CA ILE A 525 -6.77 -26.55 7.77
C ILE A 525 -6.06 -25.25 8.14
N ALA A 526 -5.83 -24.38 7.15
CA ALA A 526 -5.31 -23.04 7.35
C ALA A 526 -6.27 -22.00 6.79
N ALA A 527 -6.44 -20.87 7.48
CA ALA A 527 -7.38 -19.83 7.07
C ALA A 527 -6.83 -18.41 7.28
N ASN A 528 -7.10 -17.53 6.32
CA ASN A 528 -6.81 -16.09 6.39
C ASN A 528 -7.88 -15.29 5.62
N SER A 529 -7.71 -13.98 5.45
CA SER A 529 -8.72 -13.13 4.81
C SER A 529 -8.95 -13.39 3.31
N ALA A 530 -8.03 -14.07 2.60
CA ALA A 530 -8.30 -14.56 1.25
C ALA A 530 -9.24 -15.77 1.30
N GLY A 531 -8.99 -16.73 2.20
CA GLY A 531 -9.89 -17.86 2.37
C GLY A 531 -9.32 -19.01 3.19
N ILE A 532 -9.66 -20.24 2.79
CA ILE A 532 -9.32 -21.47 3.50
C ILE A 532 -8.55 -22.42 2.57
N CYS A 533 -7.55 -23.10 3.11
CA CYS A 533 -6.80 -24.16 2.45
C CYS A 533 -6.77 -25.41 3.33
N ALA A 534 -6.95 -26.59 2.73
CA ALA A 534 -6.83 -27.86 3.43
C ALA A 534 -5.64 -28.69 2.93
N TYR A 535 -4.91 -29.26 3.89
CA TYR A 535 -3.64 -29.94 3.73
C TYR A 535 -3.73 -31.36 4.30
N PHE A 536 -3.53 -32.36 3.44
CA PHE A 536 -3.48 -33.77 3.81
C PHE A 536 -2.82 -34.60 2.70
N ASP A 537 -2.53 -35.86 2.98
CA ASP A 537 -1.86 -36.76 2.03
C ASP A 537 -2.78 -37.24 0.89
N TYR A 538 -2.22 -37.46 -0.30
CA TYR A 538 -2.97 -37.91 -1.48
C TYR A 538 -3.48 -39.36 -1.34
N ALA A 539 -2.69 -40.28 -0.77
CA ALA A 539 -3.14 -41.66 -0.60
C ALA A 539 -4.29 -41.74 0.42
N THR A 540 -4.24 -40.93 1.49
CA THR A 540 -5.38 -40.76 2.40
C THR A 540 -6.62 -40.22 1.67
N ALA A 541 -6.47 -39.17 0.87
CA ALA A 541 -7.56 -38.60 0.08
C ALA A 541 -8.20 -39.63 -0.87
N ARG A 542 -7.37 -40.30 -1.69
CA ARG A 542 -7.80 -41.33 -2.65
C ARG A 542 -8.47 -42.50 -1.95
N GLY A 543 -7.96 -42.96 -0.82
CA GLY A 543 -8.55 -44.04 -0.02
C GLY A 543 -9.94 -43.67 0.47
N MET A 544 -10.11 -42.50 1.10
CA MET A 544 -11.42 -42.03 1.58
C MET A 544 -12.41 -41.81 0.43
N MET A 545 -11.98 -41.24 -0.70
CA MET A 545 -12.84 -41.06 -1.88
C MET A 545 -13.22 -42.38 -2.55
N THR A 546 -12.33 -43.37 -2.56
CA THR A 546 -12.63 -44.70 -3.10
C THR A 546 -13.64 -45.43 -2.20
N ALA A 547 -13.49 -45.34 -0.88
CA ALA A 547 -14.49 -45.86 0.06
C ALA A 547 -15.85 -45.14 -0.04
N ARG A 548 -15.88 -43.84 -0.39
CA ARG A 548 -17.12 -43.11 -0.74
C ARG A 548 -17.72 -43.65 -2.05
N LEU A 549 -16.91 -43.83 -3.10
CA LEU A 549 -17.31 -44.37 -4.41
C LEU A 549 -17.89 -45.79 -4.34
N GLU A 550 -17.27 -46.68 -3.57
CA GLU A 550 -17.72 -48.07 -3.38
C GLU A 550 -19.10 -48.16 -2.75
N LYS A 551 -19.36 -47.28 -1.77
CA LYS A 551 -20.66 -47.17 -1.07
C LYS A 551 -21.70 -46.36 -1.85
N ALA A 552 -21.31 -45.67 -2.91
CA ALA A 552 -22.20 -44.80 -3.66
C ALA A 552 -23.13 -45.58 -4.62
N PRO A 553 -24.42 -45.18 -4.71
CA PRO A 553 -25.33 -45.66 -5.75
C PRO A 553 -24.78 -45.41 -7.18
N PRO A 554 -25.09 -46.27 -8.17
CA PRO A 554 -24.56 -46.17 -9.54
C PRO A 554 -24.69 -44.77 -10.17
N GLU A 555 -25.81 -44.10 -9.94
CA GLU A 555 -26.13 -42.76 -10.45
C GLU A 555 -25.24 -41.63 -9.88
N GLN A 556 -24.63 -41.84 -8.71
CA GLN A 556 -23.72 -40.87 -8.08
C GLN A 556 -22.25 -41.09 -8.46
N ARG A 557 -21.90 -42.30 -8.92
CA ARG A 557 -20.50 -42.70 -9.24
C ARG A 557 -19.83 -41.82 -10.29
N PRO A 558 -20.47 -41.38 -11.41
CA PRO A 558 -19.83 -40.51 -12.38
C PRO A 558 -19.33 -39.20 -11.75
N ARG A 559 -20.16 -38.55 -10.92
CA ARG A 559 -19.83 -37.27 -10.28
C ARG A 559 -18.71 -37.43 -9.24
N LEU A 560 -18.74 -38.49 -8.44
CA LEU A 560 -17.67 -38.82 -7.49
C LEU A 560 -16.35 -39.21 -8.18
N MET A 561 -16.41 -39.81 -9.37
CA MET A 561 -15.22 -40.14 -10.18
C MET A 561 -14.56 -38.86 -10.72
N LEU A 562 -15.35 -37.91 -11.21
CA LEU A 562 -14.86 -36.58 -11.58
C LEU A 562 -14.21 -35.87 -10.39
N GLU A 563 -14.80 -35.94 -9.20
CA GLU A 563 -14.19 -35.38 -7.99
C GLU A 563 -12.84 -36.02 -7.66
N ARG A 564 -12.71 -37.35 -7.79
CA ARG A 564 -11.43 -38.05 -7.54
C ARG A 564 -10.38 -37.67 -8.57
N SER A 565 -10.75 -37.57 -9.84
CA SER A 565 -9.91 -37.03 -10.91
C SER A 565 -9.44 -35.60 -10.62
N GLN A 566 -10.33 -34.73 -10.13
CA GLN A 566 -9.99 -33.35 -9.76
C GLN A 566 -9.02 -33.29 -8.57
N VAL A 567 -9.15 -34.17 -7.58
CA VAL A 567 -8.19 -34.28 -6.46
C VAL A 567 -6.84 -34.83 -6.94
N ALA A 568 -6.83 -35.80 -7.85
CA ALA A 568 -5.61 -36.32 -8.46
C ALA A 568 -4.86 -35.26 -9.28
N LEU A 569 -5.57 -34.47 -10.10
CA LEU A 569 -5.00 -33.39 -10.91
C LEU A 569 -4.33 -32.34 -10.04
N ARG A 570 -5.00 -31.87 -8.98
CA ARG A 570 -4.43 -30.93 -7.99
C ARG A 570 -3.28 -31.53 -7.16
N SER A 571 -3.10 -32.84 -7.20
CA SER A 571 -2.03 -33.55 -6.48
C SER A 571 -0.82 -33.90 -7.36
N GLY A 572 -0.77 -33.37 -8.59
CA GLY A 572 0.28 -33.70 -9.58
C GLY A 572 0.23 -35.15 -10.08
N GLN A 573 -0.84 -35.89 -9.78
CA GLN A 573 -0.99 -37.29 -10.18
C GLN A 573 -1.68 -37.35 -11.54
N TYR A 574 -1.01 -36.83 -12.57
CA TYR A 574 -1.59 -36.57 -13.89
C TYR A 574 -2.12 -37.83 -14.58
N ALA A 575 -1.44 -38.96 -14.43
CA ALA A 575 -1.87 -40.26 -14.97
C ALA A 575 -3.18 -40.74 -14.32
N ASP A 576 -3.28 -40.67 -12.99
CA ASP A 576 -4.51 -41.00 -12.24
C ASP A 576 -5.65 -40.04 -12.57
N ALA A 577 -5.35 -38.75 -12.70
CA ALA A 577 -6.33 -37.73 -13.08
C ALA A 577 -6.95 -38.03 -14.44
N LEU A 578 -6.12 -38.35 -15.45
CA LEU A 578 -6.58 -38.70 -16.78
C LEU A 578 -7.36 -40.03 -16.78
N ALA A 579 -6.87 -41.05 -16.06
CA ALA A 579 -7.57 -42.33 -15.94
C ALA A 579 -8.98 -42.17 -15.33
N ASP A 580 -9.10 -41.46 -14.21
CA ASP A 580 -10.39 -41.19 -13.56
C ASP A 580 -11.30 -40.31 -14.43
N ALA A 581 -10.76 -39.33 -15.18
CA ALA A 581 -11.54 -38.49 -16.09
C ALA A 581 -12.09 -39.29 -17.29
N LEU A 582 -11.29 -40.19 -17.87
CA LEU A 582 -11.72 -41.07 -18.95
C LEU A 582 -12.74 -42.11 -18.45
N GLN A 583 -12.55 -42.65 -17.24
CA GLN A 583 -13.55 -43.52 -16.61
C GLN A 583 -14.85 -42.78 -16.31
N CYS A 584 -14.79 -41.51 -15.86
CA CYS A 584 -15.96 -40.65 -15.71
C CYS A 584 -16.69 -40.45 -17.05
N ARG A 585 -15.96 -40.30 -18.18
CA ARG A 585 -16.56 -40.17 -19.52
C ARG A 585 -17.37 -41.40 -19.88
N GLN A 586 -16.76 -42.58 -19.75
CA GLN A 586 -17.39 -43.87 -20.03
C GLN A 586 -18.63 -44.13 -19.15
N LEU A 587 -18.56 -43.80 -17.85
CA LEU A 587 -19.71 -43.91 -16.96
C LEU A 587 -20.83 -42.91 -17.33
N ASN A 588 -20.48 -41.71 -17.79
CA ASN A 588 -21.46 -40.71 -18.20
C ASN A 588 -22.11 -41.00 -19.57
N GLU A 589 -21.46 -41.73 -20.47
CA GLU A 589 -22.10 -42.23 -21.70
C GLU A 589 -23.34 -43.10 -21.40
N SER A 590 -23.31 -43.82 -20.28
CA SER A 590 -24.45 -44.62 -19.79
C SER A 590 -25.49 -43.77 -19.04
N ALA A 591 -25.06 -42.77 -18.25
CA ALA A 591 -25.95 -41.94 -17.43
C ALA A 591 -26.61 -40.78 -18.21
N ARG A 592 -25.98 -40.31 -19.29
CA ARG A 592 -26.42 -39.19 -20.14
C ARG A 592 -26.68 -37.87 -19.39
N ASP A 593 -25.89 -37.57 -18.35
CA ASP A 593 -25.92 -36.27 -17.67
C ASP A 593 -25.17 -35.23 -18.51
N GLU A 594 -25.90 -34.37 -19.22
CA GLU A 594 -25.36 -33.33 -20.11
C GLU A 594 -24.53 -32.29 -19.34
N SER A 595 -24.96 -31.92 -18.13
CA SER A 595 -24.23 -30.97 -17.27
C SER A 595 -22.89 -31.54 -16.79
N LEU A 596 -22.87 -32.84 -16.48
CA LEU A 596 -21.63 -33.55 -16.20
C LEU A 596 -20.74 -33.67 -17.45
N ALA A 597 -21.33 -33.89 -18.64
CA ALA A 597 -20.56 -34.02 -19.89
C ALA A 597 -19.84 -32.71 -20.25
N GLU A 598 -20.50 -31.56 -20.08
CA GLU A 598 -19.90 -30.24 -20.25
C GLU A 598 -18.77 -29.99 -19.23
N THR A 599 -19.07 -30.17 -17.93
CA THR A 599 -18.07 -30.01 -16.85
C THR A 599 -16.83 -30.89 -17.08
N LEU A 600 -17.05 -32.13 -17.51
CA LEU A 600 -15.98 -33.08 -17.81
C LEU A 600 -15.16 -32.67 -19.03
N ARG A 601 -15.74 -32.04 -20.04
CA ARG A 601 -15.01 -31.54 -21.23
C ARG A 601 -13.99 -30.46 -20.84
N HIS A 602 -14.40 -29.50 -20.01
CA HIS A 602 -13.49 -28.49 -19.46
C HIS A 602 -12.38 -29.10 -18.59
N HIS A 603 -12.70 -30.14 -17.81
CA HIS A 603 -11.72 -30.85 -16.98
C HIS A 603 -10.72 -31.69 -17.80
N LEU A 604 -11.19 -32.36 -18.87
CA LEU A 604 -10.35 -33.10 -19.79
C LEU A 604 -9.37 -32.20 -20.54
N TYR A 605 -9.80 -31.02 -21.01
CA TYR A 605 -8.90 -30.02 -21.61
C TYR A 605 -7.71 -29.69 -20.70
N ARG A 606 -8.00 -29.31 -19.44
CA ARG A 606 -6.96 -28.99 -18.45
C ARG A 606 -6.06 -30.19 -18.19
N THR A 607 -6.65 -31.38 -18.01
CA THR A 607 -5.90 -32.62 -17.74
C THR A 607 -4.96 -32.97 -18.90
N TYR A 608 -5.41 -32.88 -20.16
CA TYR A 608 -4.54 -33.11 -21.32
C TYR A 608 -3.41 -32.10 -21.42
N VAL A 609 -3.66 -30.80 -21.19
CA VAL A 609 -2.62 -29.77 -21.17
C VAL A 609 -1.57 -30.07 -20.09
N SER A 610 -1.98 -30.54 -18.91
CA SER A 610 -1.05 -30.88 -17.83
C SER A 610 -0.22 -32.13 -18.14
N VAL A 611 -0.87 -33.20 -18.62
CA VAL A 611 -0.17 -34.43 -19.04
C VAL A 611 0.78 -34.16 -20.21
N ALA A 612 0.44 -33.24 -21.12
CA ALA A 612 1.30 -32.83 -22.24
C ALA A 612 2.57 -32.10 -21.79
N ASN A 613 2.45 -31.15 -20.85
CA ASN A 613 3.61 -30.42 -20.32
C ASN A 613 4.57 -31.33 -19.55
N HIS A 614 4.05 -32.38 -18.93
CA HIS A 614 4.82 -33.42 -18.23
C HIS A 614 5.16 -34.64 -19.12
N ALA A 615 5.01 -34.55 -20.44
CA ALA A 615 5.37 -35.64 -21.35
C ALA A 615 6.89 -35.78 -21.51
N GLU A 616 7.35 -37.04 -21.61
CA GLU A 616 8.78 -37.39 -21.71
C GLU A 616 9.47 -36.90 -22.99
N THR A 617 8.71 -36.62 -24.06
CA THR A 617 9.24 -36.18 -25.37
C THR A 617 8.38 -35.08 -26.01
N PRO A 618 8.98 -34.18 -26.81
CA PRO A 618 8.23 -33.17 -27.58
C PRO A 618 7.18 -33.77 -28.53
N GLN A 619 7.43 -34.96 -29.08
CA GLN A 619 6.48 -35.68 -29.92
C GLN A 619 5.25 -36.12 -29.11
N ARG A 620 5.44 -36.68 -27.91
CA ARG A 620 4.33 -37.07 -27.03
C ARG A 620 3.56 -35.85 -26.49
N MET A 621 4.27 -34.75 -26.22
CA MET A 621 3.67 -33.46 -25.90
C MET A 621 2.75 -32.96 -27.03
N LEU A 622 3.20 -33.04 -28.28
CA LEU A 622 2.41 -32.65 -29.46
C LEU A 622 1.13 -33.50 -29.60
N GLU A 623 1.23 -34.82 -29.47
CA GLU A 623 0.05 -35.72 -29.49
C GLU A 623 -1.00 -35.31 -28.45
N LEU A 624 -0.57 -35.04 -27.22
CA LEU A 624 -1.44 -34.67 -26.11
C LEU A 624 -1.99 -33.24 -26.25
N PHE A 625 -1.24 -32.30 -26.83
CA PHE A 625 -1.74 -30.96 -27.16
C PHE A 625 -2.76 -30.97 -28.30
N LEU A 626 -2.68 -31.90 -29.25
CA LEU A 626 -3.72 -32.09 -30.26
C LEU A 626 -5.02 -32.63 -29.61
N GLN A 627 -4.92 -33.57 -28.67
CA GLN A 627 -6.07 -34.01 -27.86
C GLN A 627 -6.63 -32.90 -26.94
N ALA A 628 -5.79 -31.99 -26.46
CA ALA A 628 -6.24 -30.77 -25.79
C ALA A 628 -6.98 -29.83 -26.76
N GLN A 629 -6.51 -29.68 -28.01
CA GLN A 629 -7.17 -28.85 -29.01
C GLN A 629 -8.60 -29.34 -29.32
N GLU A 630 -8.81 -30.65 -29.44
CA GLU A 630 -10.14 -31.27 -29.62
C GLU A 630 -11.10 -31.04 -28.45
N THR A 631 -10.57 -30.81 -27.23
CA THR A 631 -11.36 -30.58 -26.01
C THR A 631 -11.48 -29.10 -25.63
N ALA A 632 -10.88 -28.18 -26.41
CA ALA A 632 -10.85 -26.75 -26.14
C ALA A 632 -12.23 -26.08 -26.35
N VAL A 633 -12.93 -25.81 -25.25
CA VAL A 633 -14.30 -25.26 -25.28
C VAL A 633 -14.36 -23.78 -25.68
N THR A 634 -13.66 -22.89 -24.95
CA THR A 634 -13.73 -21.43 -25.15
C THR A 634 -12.74 -20.91 -26.19
N ASP A 635 -12.96 -19.69 -26.68
CA ASP A 635 -12.08 -19.07 -27.67
C ASP A 635 -10.70 -18.74 -27.08
N LEU A 636 -10.60 -18.33 -25.81
CA LEU A 636 -9.30 -18.24 -25.11
C LEU A 636 -8.57 -19.58 -25.04
N ASN A 637 -9.25 -20.70 -24.82
CA ASN A 637 -8.61 -22.03 -24.82
C ASN A 637 -8.04 -22.36 -26.21
N ARG A 638 -8.75 -22.03 -27.30
CA ARG A 638 -8.27 -22.23 -28.67
C ARG A 638 -7.08 -21.33 -28.99
N ARG A 639 -7.13 -20.05 -28.64
CA ARG A 639 -6.01 -19.09 -28.79
C ARG A 639 -4.78 -19.49 -27.98
N THR A 640 -4.97 -19.92 -26.74
CA THR A 640 -3.93 -20.46 -25.87
C THR A 640 -3.27 -21.68 -26.52
N MET A 641 -4.06 -22.59 -27.10
CA MET A 641 -3.52 -23.75 -27.79
C MET A 641 -2.77 -23.39 -29.07
N ALA A 642 -3.17 -22.35 -29.82
CA ALA A 642 -2.41 -21.88 -30.97
C ALA A 642 -0.96 -21.48 -30.58
N VAL A 643 -0.80 -20.71 -29.49
CA VAL A 643 0.53 -20.32 -28.97
C VAL A 643 1.32 -21.53 -28.48
N ARG A 644 0.69 -22.45 -27.74
CA ARG A 644 1.33 -23.70 -27.29
C ARG A 644 1.77 -24.58 -28.46
N LEU A 645 0.96 -24.66 -29.52
CA LEU A 645 1.29 -25.42 -30.73
C LEU A 645 2.44 -24.79 -31.53
N VAL A 646 2.51 -23.47 -31.69
CA VAL A 646 3.69 -22.81 -32.30
C VAL A 646 4.96 -23.19 -31.55
N ARG A 647 4.96 -23.07 -30.22
CA ARG A 647 6.11 -23.42 -29.38
C ARG A 647 6.42 -24.91 -29.40
N CYS A 648 5.41 -25.77 -29.50
CA CYS A 648 5.59 -27.22 -29.58
C CYS A 648 6.16 -27.65 -30.93
N TYR A 649 5.75 -27.02 -32.04
CA TYR A 649 6.34 -27.25 -33.35
C TYR A 649 7.79 -26.73 -33.42
N GLU A 650 8.10 -25.59 -32.77
CA GLU A 650 9.49 -25.14 -32.58
C GLU A 650 10.32 -26.19 -31.82
N ALA A 651 9.79 -26.73 -30.71
CA ALA A 651 10.47 -27.74 -29.88
C ALA A 651 10.63 -29.11 -30.56
N VAL A 652 9.72 -29.48 -31.48
CA VAL A 652 9.82 -30.69 -32.32
C VAL A 652 10.77 -30.48 -33.51
N GLY A 653 11.11 -29.23 -33.84
CA GLY A 653 12.01 -28.86 -34.95
C GLY A 653 11.31 -28.49 -36.27
N ASP A 654 9.97 -28.45 -36.31
CA ASP A 654 9.20 -28.03 -37.49
C ASP A 654 9.05 -26.49 -37.51
N LEU A 655 10.17 -25.81 -37.74
CA LEU A 655 10.25 -24.35 -37.76
C LEU A 655 9.38 -23.71 -38.84
N LYS A 656 9.15 -24.41 -39.97
CA LYS A 656 8.27 -23.92 -41.04
C LYS A 656 6.82 -23.87 -40.58
N LYS A 657 6.32 -24.95 -39.95
CA LYS A 657 4.95 -24.99 -39.44
C LYS A 657 4.75 -24.05 -38.27
N ALA A 658 5.73 -23.93 -37.37
CA ALA A 658 5.70 -22.93 -36.30
C ALA A 658 5.59 -21.50 -36.85
N ALA A 659 6.37 -21.14 -37.88
CA ALA A 659 6.30 -19.82 -38.50
C ALA A 659 4.99 -19.56 -39.25
N ALA A 660 4.42 -20.58 -39.90
CA ALA A 660 3.13 -20.47 -40.58
C ALA A 660 1.97 -20.19 -39.58
N LEU A 661 1.90 -20.93 -38.47
CA LEU A 661 0.90 -20.69 -37.42
C LEU A 661 1.10 -19.31 -36.75
N ALA A 662 2.34 -18.85 -36.57
CA ALA A 662 2.60 -17.52 -36.01
C ALA A 662 2.17 -16.37 -36.96
N HIS A 663 2.26 -16.58 -38.28
CA HIS A 663 1.69 -15.67 -39.27
C HIS A 663 0.16 -15.74 -39.34
N GLU A 664 -0.46 -16.91 -39.16
CA GLU A 664 -1.92 -17.05 -39.06
C GLU A 664 -2.49 -16.25 -37.86
N ILE A 665 -1.83 -16.34 -36.70
CA ILE A 665 -2.12 -15.51 -35.51
C ILE A 665 -1.96 -14.01 -35.81
N SER A 666 -0.94 -13.64 -36.58
CA SER A 666 -0.66 -12.24 -36.98
C SER A 666 -1.72 -11.66 -37.93
N ASP A 667 -2.14 -12.44 -38.94
CA ASP A 667 -2.83 -11.90 -40.12
C ASP A 667 -4.34 -12.13 -40.06
N VAL A 668 -4.80 -13.28 -39.56
CA VAL A 668 -6.23 -13.63 -39.48
C VAL A 668 -6.87 -13.11 -38.19
N HIS A 669 -6.13 -13.22 -37.07
CA HIS A 669 -6.61 -12.89 -35.73
C HIS A 669 -5.88 -11.68 -35.12
N SER A 670 -5.47 -10.75 -35.98
CA SER A 670 -4.57 -9.62 -35.69
C SER A 670 -4.94 -8.77 -34.46
N GLU A 671 -6.23 -8.53 -34.23
CA GLU A 671 -6.79 -7.71 -33.15
C GLU A 671 -7.22 -8.51 -31.91
N GLU A 672 -7.23 -9.85 -31.98
CA GLU A 672 -7.60 -10.70 -30.85
C GLU A 672 -6.47 -10.78 -29.80
N GLN A 673 -6.82 -11.04 -28.54
CA GLN A 673 -5.82 -11.13 -27.47
C GLN A 673 -5.34 -12.56 -27.25
N TYR A 674 -4.01 -12.73 -27.30
CA TYR A 674 -3.32 -13.99 -27.11
C TYR A 674 -2.44 -13.95 -25.85
N PRO A 675 -2.51 -14.96 -24.97
CA PRO A 675 -1.67 -15.05 -23.78
C PRO A 675 -0.30 -15.65 -24.10
N ASP A 676 0.76 -15.08 -23.53
CA ASP A 676 2.11 -15.65 -23.57
C ASP A 676 2.22 -16.87 -22.64
N VAL A 677 2.18 -18.07 -23.21
CA VAL A 677 2.09 -19.34 -22.46
C VAL A 677 3.24 -20.30 -22.75
N ARG A 678 3.92 -20.75 -21.70
CA ARG A 678 5.02 -21.72 -21.77
C ARG A 678 4.50 -23.14 -22.08
N ILE A 679 5.44 -24.01 -22.44
CA ILE A 679 5.24 -25.45 -22.61
C ILE A 679 6.33 -26.22 -21.86
N GLY A 680 6.09 -27.50 -21.55
CA GLY A 680 7.02 -28.35 -20.79
C GLY A 680 6.89 -28.20 -19.27
N PRO A 681 7.77 -28.83 -18.47
CA PRO A 681 7.65 -28.87 -17.01
C PRO A 681 7.70 -27.49 -16.31
N ASP A 682 8.28 -26.48 -16.97
CA ASP A 682 8.31 -25.09 -16.51
C ASP A 682 7.03 -24.29 -16.87
N ALA A 683 6.03 -24.95 -17.46
CA ALA A 683 4.71 -24.40 -17.69
C ALA A 683 3.82 -24.61 -16.46
N ASP A 684 3.15 -23.55 -16.03
CA ASP A 684 2.22 -23.63 -14.91
C ASP A 684 0.90 -24.28 -15.36
N ASP A 685 0.76 -25.56 -15.03
CA ASP A 685 -0.37 -26.41 -15.43
C ASP A 685 -1.66 -26.17 -14.65
N VAL A 686 -1.56 -25.57 -13.46
CA VAL A 686 -2.68 -25.43 -12.54
C VAL A 686 -3.26 -24.02 -12.60
N ARG A 687 -2.39 -23.02 -12.83
CA ARG A 687 -2.71 -21.59 -12.88
C ARG A 687 -3.59 -21.22 -14.08
N ARG A 688 -4.58 -20.35 -13.83
CA ARG A 688 -5.40 -19.76 -14.90
C ARG A 688 -4.74 -18.53 -15.50
N LEU A 689 -4.91 -18.38 -16.80
CA LEU A 689 -4.42 -17.24 -17.58
C LEU A 689 -5.28 -16.02 -17.24
N GLY A 690 -4.67 -15.01 -16.60
CA GLY A 690 -5.37 -13.78 -16.21
C GLY A 690 -4.66 -12.92 -15.17
N GLN A 691 -4.00 -13.51 -14.16
CA GLN A 691 -3.41 -12.72 -13.06
C GLN A 691 -2.04 -12.09 -13.39
N GLU A 692 -1.21 -12.74 -14.20
CA GLU A 692 0.12 -12.24 -14.61
C GLU A 692 0.50 -12.61 -16.05
N ALA A 693 -0.40 -13.24 -16.82
CA ALA A 693 -0.11 -13.59 -18.20
C ALA A 693 -0.06 -12.32 -19.06
N CYS A 694 1.05 -12.08 -19.75
CA CYS A 694 1.13 -11.00 -20.73
C CYS A 694 0.22 -11.35 -21.92
N PHE A 695 -0.81 -10.53 -22.12
CA PHE A 695 -1.65 -10.58 -23.32
C PHE A 695 -1.11 -9.61 -24.35
N TYR A 696 -1.02 -10.08 -25.59
CA TYR A 696 -0.60 -9.32 -26.76
C TYR A 696 -1.71 -9.41 -27.81
N ARG A 697 -1.87 -8.40 -28.67
CA ARG A 697 -2.72 -8.55 -29.86
C ARG A 697 -2.13 -9.63 -30.77
N GLY A 698 -2.94 -10.34 -31.56
CA GLY A 698 -2.47 -11.40 -32.46
C GLY A 698 -1.30 -10.96 -33.34
N ARG A 699 -1.34 -9.72 -33.85
CA ARG A 699 -0.23 -9.12 -34.59
C ARG A 699 1.07 -8.97 -33.79
N GLU A 700 0.98 -8.52 -32.53
CA GLU A 700 2.13 -8.37 -31.62
C GLU A 700 2.67 -9.75 -31.19
N MET A 701 1.78 -10.68 -30.81
CA MET A 701 2.11 -12.05 -30.46
C MET A 701 2.83 -12.76 -31.61
N GLY A 702 2.25 -12.72 -32.81
CA GLY A 702 2.79 -13.35 -34.00
C GLY A 702 4.13 -12.75 -34.42
N GLN A 703 4.18 -11.43 -34.63
CA GLN A 703 5.37 -10.78 -35.18
C GLN A 703 6.47 -10.51 -34.13
N GLU A 704 6.14 -9.90 -33.00
CA GLU A 704 7.15 -9.38 -32.06
C GLU A 704 7.60 -10.40 -31.01
N ILE A 705 6.71 -11.30 -30.57
CA ILE A 705 7.01 -12.30 -29.55
C ILE A 705 7.45 -13.63 -30.15
N LEU A 706 6.68 -14.19 -31.09
CA LEU A 706 6.93 -15.52 -31.67
C LEU A 706 7.97 -15.45 -32.80
N LEU A 707 7.64 -14.80 -33.93
CA LEU A 707 8.49 -14.81 -35.14
C LEU A 707 9.85 -14.17 -34.90
N ARG A 708 9.89 -12.98 -34.29
CA ARG A 708 11.15 -12.30 -33.96
C ARG A 708 12.04 -13.16 -33.05
N GLY A 709 11.48 -13.70 -31.97
CA GLY A 709 12.22 -14.57 -31.05
C GLY A 709 12.75 -15.84 -31.73
N MET A 710 11.98 -16.44 -32.65
CA MET A 710 12.46 -17.57 -33.45
C MET A 710 13.61 -17.16 -34.41
N ILE A 711 13.53 -15.99 -35.06
CA ILE A 711 14.61 -15.47 -35.93
C ILE A 711 15.88 -15.21 -35.13
N GLU A 712 15.77 -14.69 -33.91
CA GLU A 712 16.89 -14.44 -32.99
C GLU A 712 17.55 -15.75 -32.50
N ARG A 713 16.78 -16.83 -32.31
CA ARG A 713 17.30 -18.15 -31.87
C ARG A 713 17.86 -19.03 -33.00
N HIS A 714 17.14 -19.13 -34.13
CA HIS A 714 17.40 -20.11 -35.20
C HIS A 714 17.92 -19.48 -36.50
N GLY A 715 18.05 -18.15 -36.54
CA GLY A 715 18.38 -17.40 -37.75
C GLY A 715 17.21 -17.28 -38.72
N ARG A 716 17.37 -16.47 -39.77
CA ARG A 716 16.27 -16.11 -40.69
C ARG A 716 15.93 -17.17 -41.75
N GLY A 717 16.63 -18.30 -41.79
CA GLY A 717 16.51 -19.29 -42.86
C GLY A 717 15.11 -19.89 -43.06
N PHE A 718 14.35 -20.07 -41.97
CA PHE A 718 12.97 -20.56 -42.04
C PHE A 718 11.97 -19.48 -42.50
N TYR A 719 12.36 -18.20 -42.51
CA TYR A 719 11.52 -17.05 -42.86
C TYR A 719 11.66 -16.61 -44.33
N ALA A 720 12.49 -17.30 -45.12
CA ALA A 720 12.89 -16.89 -46.47
C ALA A 720 11.72 -16.69 -47.45
N GLU A 721 10.63 -17.46 -47.31
CA GLU A 721 9.44 -17.34 -48.16
C GLU A 721 8.73 -15.98 -47.93
N PHE A 722 8.63 -15.52 -46.68
CA PHE A 722 8.04 -14.22 -46.33
C PHE A 722 8.97 -13.04 -46.71
N ASP A 723 10.28 -13.18 -46.53
CA ASP A 723 11.26 -12.18 -47.00
C ASP A 723 11.17 -11.97 -48.52
N ALA A 724 10.96 -13.04 -49.29
CA ALA A 724 10.82 -12.97 -50.75
C ALA A 724 9.51 -12.28 -51.18
N GLU A 725 8.44 -12.33 -50.38
CA GLU A 725 7.21 -11.55 -50.63
C GLU A 725 7.38 -10.07 -50.29
N ALA A 726 7.91 -9.77 -49.10
CA ALA A 726 8.16 -8.41 -48.64
C ALA A 726 9.05 -7.64 -49.63
N ARG A 727 10.12 -8.27 -50.14
CA ARG A 727 11.03 -7.65 -51.11
C ARG A 727 10.33 -7.25 -52.42
N ARG A 728 9.45 -8.11 -52.95
CA ARG A 728 8.65 -7.83 -54.17
C ARG A 728 7.70 -6.65 -53.96
N ALA A 729 7.07 -6.56 -52.79
CA ALA A 729 6.19 -5.43 -52.43
C ALA A 729 6.99 -4.10 -52.33
N PHE A 730 8.14 -4.11 -51.64
CA PHE A 730 9.01 -2.94 -51.50
C PHE A 730 9.48 -2.39 -52.86
N GLU A 731 9.98 -3.25 -53.75
CA GLU A 731 10.52 -2.80 -55.05
C GLU A 731 9.43 -2.23 -55.96
N THR A 732 8.22 -2.79 -55.90
CA THR A 732 7.03 -2.27 -56.58
C THR A 732 6.67 -0.87 -56.07
N ALA A 733 6.49 -0.70 -54.76
CA ALA A 733 6.13 0.58 -54.15
C ALA A 733 7.20 1.67 -54.38
N ARG A 734 8.49 1.29 -54.30
CA ARG A 734 9.63 2.19 -54.54
C ARG A 734 9.68 2.72 -55.97
N SER A 735 9.38 1.87 -56.96
CA SER A 735 9.37 2.26 -58.38
C SER A 735 8.17 3.14 -58.74
N ALA A 736 7.00 2.89 -58.17
CA ALA A 736 5.83 3.77 -58.27
C ALA A 736 6.02 5.13 -57.57
N GLY A 737 6.94 5.22 -56.60
CA GLY A 737 7.16 6.41 -55.79
C GLY A 737 6.06 6.66 -54.74
N ASP A 738 5.32 5.61 -54.39
CA ASP A 738 4.20 5.65 -53.44
C ASP A 738 4.71 5.47 -52.01
N ALA A 739 4.53 6.50 -51.18
CA ALA A 739 4.95 6.49 -49.78
C ALA A 739 4.03 5.65 -48.88
N GLU A 740 2.74 5.55 -49.20
CA GLU A 740 1.79 4.76 -48.40
C GLU A 740 1.98 3.27 -48.66
N ALA A 741 2.20 2.87 -49.92
CA ALA A 741 2.53 1.49 -50.26
C ALA A 741 3.87 1.01 -49.63
N LEU A 742 4.85 1.92 -49.48
CA LEU A 742 6.10 1.65 -48.76
C LEU A 742 5.85 1.43 -47.25
N ILE A 743 4.98 2.23 -46.62
CA ILE A 743 4.58 2.04 -45.21
C ILE A 743 3.84 0.71 -45.05
N ALA A 744 2.87 0.41 -45.92
CA ALA A 744 2.08 -0.83 -45.86
C ALA A 744 2.95 -2.09 -45.99
N CYS A 745 3.99 -2.06 -46.84
CA CYS A 745 4.98 -3.13 -46.93
C CYS A 745 5.74 -3.34 -45.60
N ALA A 746 6.27 -2.26 -45.02
CA ALA A 746 7.02 -2.33 -43.77
C ALA A 746 6.17 -2.74 -42.56
N ASP A 747 4.89 -2.36 -42.56
CA ASP A 747 3.94 -2.68 -41.50
C ASP A 747 3.39 -4.12 -41.62
N ARG A 748 3.29 -4.70 -42.82
CA ARG A 748 2.88 -6.11 -43.00
C ARG A 748 3.99 -7.11 -42.67
N TRP A 749 5.25 -6.80 -43.02
CA TRP A 749 6.39 -7.68 -42.74
C TRP A 749 7.46 -6.97 -41.90
N PRO A 750 7.17 -6.63 -40.62
CA PRO A 750 8.06 -5.82 -39.78
C PRO A 750 9.40 -6.51 -39.46
N ASN A 751 9.45 -7.84 -39.53
CA ASN A 751 10.64 -8.67 -39.32
C ASN A 751 11.48 -8.90 -40.60
N SER A 752 11.02 -8.42 -41.77
CA SER A 752 11.72 -8.63 -43.04
C SER A 752 12.94 -7.72 -43.18
N ALA A 753 13.96 -8.22 -43.91
CA ALA A 753 15.18 -7.48 -44.21
C ALA A 753 14.94 -6.10 -44.88
N CYS A 754 13.84 -5.90 -45.61
CA CYS A 754 13.55 -4.64 -46.31
C CYS A 754 12.61 -3.68 -45.57
N ALA A 755 12.15 -4.00 -44.35
CA ALA A 755 11.18 -3.16 -43.63
C ALA A 755 11.71 -1.75 -43.34
N SER A 756 12.96 -1.64 -42.88
CA SER A 756 13.62 -0.36 -42.59
C SER A 756 14.00 0.41 -43.86
N GLU A 757 14.37 -0.28 -44.94
CA GLU A 757 14.56 0.33 -46.26
C GLU A 757 13.26 0.99 -46.77
N ALA A 758 12.12 0.33 -46.57
CA ALA A 758 10.81 0.82 -46.96
C ALA A 758 10.38 2.07 -46.16
N ARG A 759 10.52 2.06 -44.82
CA ARG A 759 10.23 3.25 -43.99
C ARG A 759 11.15 4.42 -44.28
N PHE A 760 12.45 4.16 -44.49
CA PHE A 760 13.42 5.20 -44.85
C PHE A 760 13.08 5.85 -46.20
N ALA A 761 12.74 5.05 -47.21
CA ALA A 761 12.30 5.54 -48.52
C ALA A 761 10.99 6.34 -48.45
N ALA A 762 10.04 5.95 -47.59
CA ALA A 762 8.82 6.73 -47.35
C ALA A 762 9.14 8.10 -46.70
N GLY A 763 10.00 8.12 -45.67
CA GLY A 763 10.47 9.35 -45.03
C GLY A 763 11.14 10.32 -46.00
N GLU A 764 11.98 9.81 -46.92
CA GLU A 764 12.62 10.60 -47.97
C GLU A 764 11.59 11.27 -48.91
N ARG A 765 10.49 10.57 -49.26
CA ARG A 765 9.41 11.12 -50.10
C ARG A 765 8.65 12.24 -49.40
N PHE A 766 8.28 12.06 -48.13
CA PHE A 766 7.60 13.08 -47.34
C PHE A 766 8.48 14.33 -47.15
N TYR A 767 9.77 14.16 -46.81
CA TYR A 767 10.70 15.27 -46.68
C TYR A 767 10.80 16.11 -47.98
N ARG A 768 10.95 15.47 -49.15
CA ARG A 768 11.01 16.18 -50.44
C ARG A 768 9.71 16.95 -50.76
N ARG A 769 8.54 16.44 -50.34
CA ARG A 769 7.26 17.17 -50.46
C ARG A 769 7.25 18.40 -49.53
N GLY A 770 7.75 18.27 -48.29
CA GLY A 770 7.89 19.38 -47.36
C GLY A 770 8.80 20.49 -47.88
N GLU A 771 9.96 20.15 -48.44
CA GLU A 771 10.86 21.12 -49.09
C GLU A 771 10.20 21.86 -50.25
N ALA A 772 9.46 21.17 -51.12
CA ALA A 772 8.73 21.79 -52.23
C ALA A 772 7.65 22.79 -51.75
N HIS A 773 7.04 22.54 -50.58
CA HIS A 773 6.13 23.49 -49.95
C HIS A 773 6.86 24.71 -49.36
N LEU A 774 8.03 24.52 -48.74
CA LEU A 774 8.85 25.64 -48.23
C LEU A 774 9.36 26.55 -49.36
N GLN A 775 9.77 25.99 -50.49
CA GLN A 775 10.18 26.77 -51.68
C GLN A 775 9.04 27.65 -52.25
N GLN A 776 7.79 27.31 -51.95
CA GLN A 776 6.59 28.07 -52.31
C GLN A 776 6.08 28.94 -51.15
N GLU A 777 6.89 29.13 -50.11
CA GLU A 777 6.58 29.85 -48.86
C GLU A 777 5.41 29.27 -48.04
N ARG A 778 4.92 28.07 -48.40
CA ARG A 778 3.76 27.40 -47.78
C ARG A 778 4.18 26.60 -46.54
N ARG A 779 4.35 27.30 -45.42
CA ARG A 779 4.87 26.72 -44.15
C ARG A 779 4.00 25.61 -43.54
N ALA A 780 2.68 25.80 -43.43
CA ALA A 780 1.82 24.81 -42.77
C ALA A 780 1.79 23.44 -43.47
N PRO A 781 1.59 23.34 -44.81
CA PRO A 781 1.73 22.07 -45.53
C PRO A 781 3.13 21.46 -45.44
N ALA A 782 4.19 22.27 -45.36
CA ALA A 782 5.54 21.75 -45.18
C ALA A 782 5.72 21.04 -43.82
N TRP A 783 5.18 21.60 -42.74
CA TRP A 783 5.23 21.00 -41.41
C TRP A 783 4.47 19.68 -41.34
N GLU A 784 3.28 19.58 -41.95
CA GLU A 784 2.54 18.31 -42.02
C GLU A 784 3.34 17.19 -42.73
N GLN A 785 4.04 17.53 -43.82
CA GLN A 785 4.90 16.58 -44.52
C GLN A 785 6.15 16.22 -43.70
N PHE A 786 6.74 17.16 -42.96
CA PHE A 786 7.84 16.86 -42.04
C PHE A 786 7.41 15.99 -40.86
N ASP A 787 6.24 16.21 -40.28
CA ASP A 787 5.68 15.34 -39.23
C ASP A 787 5.36 13.93 -39.75
N ALA A 788 4.98 13.79 -41.02
CA ALA A 788 4.87 12.48 -41.68
C ALA A 788 6.23 11.81 -41.89
N ALA A 789 7.26 12.57 -42.30
CA ALA A 789 8.61 12.06 -42.49
C ALA A 789 9.26 11.62 -41.16
N MET A 790 9.22 12.48 -40.13
CA MET A 790 9.79 12.20 -38.80
C MET A 790 9.19 10.92 -38.20
N ARG A 791 7.86 10.72 -38.27
CA ARG A 791 7.19 9.51 -37.77
C ARG A 791 7.72 8.19 -38.38
N GLN A 792 8.17 8.19 -39.64
CA GLN A 792 8.76 7.01 -40.27
C GLN A 792 10.25 6.86 -39.95
N LEU A 793 10.97 7.97 -39.89
CA LEU A 793 12.40 7.99 -39.59
C LEU A 793 12.70 7.66 -38.12
N ASP A 794 11.87 8.11 -37.17
CA ASP A 794 11.96 7.72 -35.77
C ASP A 794 11.79 6.20 -35.57
N ARG A 795 10.96 5.54 -36.38
CA ARG A 795 10.85 4.06 -36.39
C ARG A 795 12.15 3.41 -36.85
N VAL A 796 12.79 3.92 -37.91
CA VAL A 796 14.11 3.43 -38.38
C VAL A 796 15.20 3.67 -37.33
N ILE A 797 15.17 4.82 -36.64
CA ILE A 797 16.08 5.13 -35.53
C ILE A 797 15.88 4.15 -34.36
N ALA A 798 14.63 3.83 -34.02
CA ALA A 798 14.30 2.91 -32.93
C ALA A 798 14.63 1.44 -33.24
N GLN A 799 14.56 1.01 -34.51
CA GLN A 799 14.86 -0.37 -34.91
C GLN A 799 16.37 -0.65 -35.00
N ALA A 800 17.19 0.35 -35.35
CA ALA A 800 18.66 0.32 -35.31
C ALA A 800 19.34 -0.88 -36.02
N ASP A 801 18.66 -1.49 -37.00
CA ASP A 801 19.06 -2.67 -37.74
C ASP A 801 20.08 -2.38 -38.85
N ASN A 802 19.96 -1.22 -39.49
CA ASN A 802 20.88 -0.74 -40.51
C ASN A 802 21.52 0.59 -40.09
N LYS A 803 22.75 0.50 -39.57
CA LYS A 803 23.57 1.61 -39.06
C LYS A 803 23.61 2.84 -39.99
N MET A 804 23.70 2.64 -41.31
CA MET A 804 23.78 3.73 -42.29
C MET A 804 22.44 4.47 -42.43
N LEU A 805 21.32 3.74 -42.37
CA LEU A 805 19.98 4.33 -42.37
C LEU A 805 19.69 5.05 -41.05
N THR A 806 20.09 4.49 -39.91
CA THR A 806 19.92 5.10 -38.57
C THR A 806 20.59 6.47 -38.48
N VAL A 807 21.87 6.60 -38.87
CA VAL A 807 22.56 7.90 -38.86
C VAL A 807 21.92 8.88 -39.83
N SER A 808 21.61 8.44 -41.06
CA SER A 808 20.99 9.31 -42.08
C SER A 808 19.58 9.79 -41.67
N ALA A 809 18.82 8.95 -40.96
CA ALA A 809 17.51 9.28 -40.42
C ALA A 809 17.60 10.32 -39.29
N ALA A 810 18.54 10.17 -38.34
CA ALA A 810 18.73 11.13 -37.26
C ALA A 810 19.11 12.53 -37.78
N VAL A 811 19.97 12.60 -38.80
CA VAL A 811 20.33 13.87 -39.47
C VAL A 811 19.14 14.49 -40.20
N ALA A 812 18.30 13.68 -40.86
CA ALA A 812 17.09 14.17 -41.51
C ALA A 812 16.08 14.77 -40.51
N VAL A 813 15.90 14.14 -39.35
CA VAL A 813 15.06 14.68 -38.25
C VAL A 813 15.65 15.98 -37.70
N ALA A 814 16.97 16.05 -37.50
CA ALA A 814 17.65 17.28 -37.09
C ALA A 814 17.46 18.43 -38.10
N ALA A 815 17.57 18.14 -39.40
CA ALA A 815 17.34 19.10 -40.48
C ALA A 815 15.90 19.64 -40.50
N MET A 816 14.90 18.78 -40.27
CA MET A 816 13.50 19.20 -40.19
C MET A 816 13.25 20.10 -38.98
N TYR A 817 13.74 19.77 -37.78
CA TYR A 817 13.62 20.65 -36.61
C TYR A 817 14.32 22.01 -36.80
N ALA A 818 15.48 22.04 -37.48
CA ALA A 818 16.16 23.28 -37.81
C ALA A 818 15.28 24.17 -38.72
N LYS A 819 14.71 23.60 -39.80
CA LYS A 819 13.78 24.28 -40.71
C LYS A 819 12.47 24.73 -40.05
N MET A 820 12.04 24.06 -38.98
CA MET A 820 10.87 24.42 -38.16
C MET A 820 11.14 25.50 -37.11
N GLY A 821 12.39 25.98 -36.96
CA GLY A 821 12.73 26.95 -35.91
C GLY A 821 12.68 26.34 -34.50
N ARG A 822 13.16 25.10 -34.36
CA ARG A 822 13.28 24.37 -33.09
C ARG A 822 14.76 24.01 -32.83
N PRO A 823 15.63 25.01 -32.55
CA PRO A 823 17.08 24.80 -32.47
C PRO A 823 17.48 23.78 -31.40
N ASP A 824 16.85 23.78 -30.23
CA ASP A 824 17.18 22.85 -29.14
C ASP A 824 16.85 21.39 -29.50
N ALA A 825 15.75 21.15 -30.22
CA ALA A 825 15.37 19.82 -30.70
C ALA A 825 16.25 19.37 -31.87
N ALA A 826 16.65 20.29 -32.75
CA ALA A 826 17.61 20.01 -33.82
C ALA A 826 18.99 19.63 -33.25
N ALA A 827 19.45 20.33 -32.21
CA ALA A 827 20.69 20.04 -31.50
C ALA A 827 20.66 18.64 -30.87
N GLN A 828 19.60 18.31 -30.13
CA GLN A 828 19.43 17.00 -29.50
C GLN A 828 19.49 15.83 -30.51
N GLN A 829 18.94 16.01 -31.72
CA GLN A 829 18.94 14.98 -32.76
C GLN A 829 20.27 14.94 -33.54
N ALA A 830 20.97 16.07 -33.69
CA ALA A 830 22.33 16.10 -34.21
C ALA A 830 23.32 15.36 -33.30
N ASP A 831 23.20 15.54 -31.98
CA ASP A 831 24.05 14.84 -31.00
C ASP A 831 23.76 13.32 -30.97
N ARG A 832 22.50 12.91 -31.15
CA ARG A 832 22.13 11.50 -31.37
C ARG A 832 22.73 10.92 -32.66
N ALA A 833 22.75 11.69 -33.76
CA ALA A 833 23.35 11.24 -35.01
C ALA A 833 24.86 10.94 -34.86
N ARG A 834 25.57 11.77 -34.08
CA ARG A 834 26.97 11.55 -33.70
C ARG A 834 27.14 10.28 -32.87
N GLU A 835 26.32 10.13 -31.81
CA GLU A 835 26.35 8.94 -30.96
C GLU A 835 26.14 7.64 -31.76
N PHE A 836 25.25 7.62 -32.76
CA PHE A 836 25.06 6.47 -33.64
C PHE A 836 26.25 6.21 -34.59
N ALA A 837 26.92 7.27 -35.05
CA ALA A 837 28.12 7.15 -35.88
C ALA A 837 29.31 6.60 -35.08
N ASP A 838 29.54 7.11 -33.86
CA ASP A 838 30.61 6.65 -32.95
C ASP A 838 30.45 5.17 -32.61
N ARG A 839 29.23 4.74 -32.23
CA ARG A 839 28.87 3.33 -32.00
C ARG A 839 29.02 2.44 -33.24
N SER A 840 29.12 3.03 -34.43
CA SER A 840 29.28 2.31 -35.70
C SER A 840 30.74 2.10 -36.11
N GLY A 841 31.70 2.72 -35.42
CA GLY A 841 33.13 2.43 -35.56
C GLY A 841 33.83 3.09 -36.75
N GLY A 842 33.31 4.21 -37.27
CA GLY A 842 33.96 4.94 -38.36
C GLY A 842 33.17 6.17 -38.83
N PRO A 843 33.77 7.01 -39.71
CA PRO A 843 33.12 8.21 -40.22
C PRO A 843 31.86 7.86 -41.01
N ALA A 844 30.69 8.24 -40.48
CA ALA A 844 29.42 7.99 -41.13
C ALA A 844 29.18 8.99 -42.28
N ALA A 845 28.80 8.46 -43.44
CA ALA A 845 28.29 9.25 -44.56
C ALA A 845 26.76 9.32 -44.49
N VAL A 846 26.21 10.52 -44.53
CA VAL A 846 24.77 10.78 -44.62
C VAL A 846 24.34 10.61 -46.07
N ALA A 847 23.23 9.89 -46.29
CA ALA A 847 22.63 9.71 -47.60
C ALA A 847 21.10 9.78 -47.51
N PHE A 848 20.55 11.00 -47.43
CA PHE A 848 19.11 11.23 -47.33
C PHE A 848 18.67 12.41 -48.21
N ALA A 849 17.84 12.16 -49.22
CA ALA A 849 17.38 13.18 -50.17
C ALA A 849 18.56 13.96 -50.81
N ASP A 850 18.61 15.27 -50.55
CA ASP A 850 19.64 16.23 -50.91
C ASP A 850 20.78 16.32 -49.87
N LEU A 851 20.54 15.88 -48.63
CA LEU A 851 21.52 15.81 -47.54
C LEU A 851 22.50 14.65 -47.81
N ARG A 852 23.67 14.96 -48.36
CA ARG A 852 24.70 13.98 -48.75
C ARG A 852 26.10 14.46 -48.42
N GLY A 853 26.89 13.60 -47.78
CA GLY A 853 28.30 13.88 -47.44
C GLY A 853 28.71 13.31 -46.09
N PRO A 854 29.92 13.62 -45.62
CA PRO A 854 30.36 13.31 -44.25
C PRO A 854 29.41 13.93 -43.20
N LEU A 855 29.18 13.22 -42.09
CA LEU A 855 28.23 13.62 -41.05
C LEU A 855 28.41 15.07 -40.57
N GLU A 856 29.63 15.46 -40.18
CA GLU A 856 29.88 16.80 -39.65
C GLU A 856 29.75 17.91 -40.72
N ASP A 857 30.09 17.63 -41.98
CA ASP A 857 29.88 18.59 -43.08
C ASP A 857 28.39 18.86 -43.30
N VAL A 858 27.56 17.81 -43.24
CA VAL A 858 26.10 17.94 -43.37
C VAL A 858 25.52 18.66 -42.15
N LEU A 859 25.92 18.29 -40.92
CA LEU A 859 25.45 18.98 -39.71
C LEU A 859 25.87 20.47 -39.67
N ALA A 860 27.08 20.80 -40.12
CA ALA A 860 27.55 22.18 -40.26
C ALA A 860 26.72 22.96 -41.29
N SER A 861 26.35 22.34 -42.42
CA SER A 861 25.50 22.98 -43.44
C SER A 861 24.11 23.39 -42.92
N LEU A 862 23.59 22.65 -41.93
CA LEU A 862 22.28 22.89 -41.29
C LEU A 862 22.29 24.01 -40.25
N LYS A 863 23.46 24.57 -39.89
CA LYS A 863 23.63 25.68 -38.93
C LYS A 863 23.03 25.41 -37.53
N ILE A 864 23.02 24.15 -37.11
CA ILE A 864 22.51 23.73 -35.80
C ILE A 864 23.52 24.13 -34.71
N SER A 865 23.07 24.84 -33.67
CA SER A 865 23.91 25.23 -32.52
C SER A 865 23.90 24.14 -31.44
N PRO A 866 25.00 23.91 -30.69
CA PRO A 866 25.03 22.93 -29.60
C PRO A 866 24.04 23.26 -28.47
N SER A 867 23.44 22.23 -27.86
CA SER A 867 22.47 22.40 -26.76
C SER A 867 23.15 22.75 -25.43
N ALA A 868 22.56 23.67 -24.66
CA ALA A 868 23.06 24.10 -23.35
C ALA A 868 22.27 23.51 -22.15
N LEU A 869 21.20 22.73 -22.39
CA LEU A 869 20.20 22.39 -21.37
C LEU A 869 20.11 20.88 -21.10
N ALA A 870 20.95 20.40 -20.17
CA ALA A 870 20.95 19.02 -19.70
C ALA A 870 21.20 18.90 -18.17
N ARG A 871 20.37 19.54 -17.34
CA ARG A 871 20.41 19.43 -15.86
C ARG A 871 19.02 19.25 -15.27
N ARG A 872 18.85 18.27 -14.37
CA ARG A 872 17.58 17.89 -13.72
C ARG A 872 17.34 18.71 -12.45
N SER A 873 16.11 19.16 -12.20
CA SER A 873 15.73 19.84 -10.95
C SER A 873 15.20 18.87 -9.87
N PRO A 874 15.65 18.96 -8.61
CA PRO A 874 15.00 18.32 -7.46
C PRO A 874 13.86 19.19 -6.90
N SER A 875 12.81 18.57 -6.34
CA SER A 875 11.61 19.26 -5.85
C SER A 875 11.72 19.77 -4.41
N ALA A 876 11.36 21.04 -4.18
CA ALA A 876 11.40 21.70 -2.87
C ALA A 876 10.21 21.36 -1.95
N PHE A 877 10.08 20.11 -1.50
CA PHE A 877 9.14 19.70 -0.46
C PHE A 877 9.85 18.94 0.66
N LEU A 878 9.56 19.30 1.92
CA LEU A 878 9.94 18.52 3.09
C LEU A 878 9.02 17.31 3.25
N ASN A 879 9.61 16.12 3.20
CA ASN A 879 9.14 14.91 3.90
C ASN A 879 10.23 14.56 4.94
N PRO A 880 9.94 13.92 6.08
CA PRO A 880 8.72 13.86 6.90
C PRO A 880 8.89 14.88 8.07
N PRO A 881 8.53 14.66 9.37
CA PRO A 881 7.50 13.83 9.98
C PRO A 881 6.48 14.62 10.83
N LEU A 882 6.55 15.96 10.86
CA LEU A 882 5.85 16.86 11.80
C LEU A 882 4.31 16.78 11.87
N ARG A 883 3.67 15.93 11.05
CA ARG A 883 2.22 15.78 10.96
C ARG A 883 1.60 15.02 12.14
N ASP A 884 2.35 14.09 12.73
CA ASP A 884 1.80 13.12 13.68
C ASP A 884 1.67 13.66 15.12
N VAL A 885 2.28 14.82 15.42
CA VAL A 885 2.35 15.39 16.79
C VAL A 885 1.29 16.48 17.06
N TYR A 886 0.87 17.25 16.04
CA TYR A 886 0.04 18.46 16.26
C TYR A 886 -1.32 18.49 15.55
N SER A 887 -1.78 17.39 14.93
CA SER A 887 -3.17 17.18 14.43
C SER A 887 -3.96 18.44 13.98
N LEU A 888 -3.39 19.30 13.12
CA LEU A 888 -4.05 20.54 12.72
C LEU A 888 -5.10 20.31 11.63
N GLU A 889 -6.35 20.69 11.91
CA GLU A 889 -7.43 20.68 10.92
C GLU A 889 -7.34 21.88 9.96
N GLY A 890 -7.07 21.59 8.68
CA GLY A 890 -7.03 22.56 7.58
C GLY A 890 -6.38 21.97 6.32
N LYS A 891 -6.49 22.66 5.18
CA LYS A 891 -5.91 22.21 3.90
C LYS A 891 -4.39 22.42 3.85
N GLY A 892 -3.67 21.64 4.65
CA GLY A 892 -2.20 21.63 4.70
C GLY A 892 -1.63 22.66 5.67
N LEU A 893 -0.52 22.27 6.31
CA LEU A 893 0.27 23.13 7.17
C LEU A 893 1.44 23.69 6.39
N LEU A 894 1.62 25.01 6.47
CA LEU A 894 2.85 25.65 6.04
C LEU A 894 3.60 26.12 7.28
N ILE A 895 4.71 25.46 7.59
CA ILE A 895 5.66 25.96 8.58
C ILE A 895 6.13 27.33 8.09
N LEU A 896 5.88 28.36 8.89
CA LEU A 896 6.35 29.70 8.56
C LEU A 896 7.87 29.69 8.73
N ARG A 897 8.55 30.07 7.65
CA ARG A 897 10.01 30.09 7.56
C ARG A 897 10.49 31.51 7.37
N ASP A 898 11.66 31.77 7.92
CA ASP A 898 12.39 33.00 7.63
C ASP A 898 13.00 32.96 6.22
N GLN A 899 13.60 34.07 5.83
CA GLN A 899 14.36 34.25 4.59
C GLN A 899 15.48 33.21 4.35
N ASP A 900 15.96 32.54 5.40
CA ASP A 900 17.00 31.51 5.35
C ASP A 900 16.40 30.09 5.26
N SER A 901 15.09 30.01 5.01
CA SER A 901 14.30 28.78 5.02
C SER A 901 14.30 28.02 6.36
N ARG A 902 14.66 28.68 7.48
CA ARG A 902 14.62 28.08 8.82
C ARG A 902 13.22 28.24 9.41
N PRO A 903 12.70 27.26 10.16
CA PRO A 903 11.41 27.40 10.85
C PRO A 903 11.44 28.56 11.86
N LEU A 904 10.40 29.40 11.85
CA LEU A 904 10.24 30.45 12.85
C LEU A 904 9.79 29.85 14.19
N THR A 905 10.59 30.06 15.23
CA THR A 905 10.38 29.48 16.56
C THR A 905 10.43 30.54 17.67
N VAL A 906 9.78 30.23 18.80
CA VAL A 906 9.63 31.11 19.97
C VAL A 906 9.85 30.30 21.24
N GLY A 907 11.10 30.21 21.70
CA GLY A 907 11.49 29.22 22.72
C GLY A 907 11.32 27.81 22.14
N GLN A 908 10.45 27.00 22.75
CA GLN A 908 10.03 25.71 22.19
C GLN A 908 8.73 25.81 21.35
N GLY A 909 8.21 27.00 21.08
CA GLY A 909 7.10 27.19 20.14
C GLY A 909 7.54 27.20 18.67
N LEU A 910 6.70 26.72 17.76
CA LEU A 910 6.85 26.73 16.31
C LEU A 910 5.69 27.48 15.66
N LEU A 911 5.98 28.41 14.76
CA LEU A 911 4.99 29.23 14.06
C LEU A 911 4.54 28.57 12.75
N VAL A 912 3.24 28.39 12.55
CA VAL A 912 2.67 27.76 11.35
C VAL A 912 1.46 28.52 10.81
N LEU A 913 1.19 28.39 9.52
CA LEU A 913 -0.13 28.65 8.95
C LEU A 913 -0.94 27.37 8.86
N ASN A 914 -2.19 27.47 9.27
CA ASN A 914 -3.22 26.46 9.11
C ASN A 914 -4.42 27.08 8.38
N GLY A 915 -4.53 26.87 7.07
CA GLY A 915 -5.50 27.57 6.23
C GLY A 915 -5.32 29.09 6.30
N SER A 916 -6.37 29.81 6.70
CA SER A 916 -6.35 31.27 6.85
C SER A 916 -5.92 31.75 8.25
N ASP A 917 -5.48 30.85 9.15
CA ASP A 917 -5.05 31.17 10.52
C ASP A 917 -3.52 31.03 10.69
N ALA A 918 -2.90 31.97 11.40
CA ALA A 918 -1.57 31.80 11.99
C ALA A 918 -1.68 31.20 13.40
N VAL A 919 -0.81 30.25 13.71
CA VAL A 919 -0.85 29.47 14.96
C VAL A 919 0.55 29.35 15.53
N LEU A 920 0.71 29.60 16.83
CA LEU A 920 1.94 29.27 17.56
C LEU A 920 1.74 27.98 18.35
N LEU A 921 2.52 26.96 17.99
CA LEU A 921 2.45 25.62 18.54
C LEU A 921 3.62 25.36 19.50
N ASP A 922 3.35 25.18 20.78
CA ASP A 922 4.33 24.64 21.72
C ASP A 922 4.75 23.23 21.30
N THR A 923 6.01 23.05 20.88
CA THR A 923 6.49 21.75 20.41
C THR A 923 6.86 20.78 21.53
N ALA A 924 6.64 21.18 22.79
CA ALA A 924 6.78 20.31 23.96
C ALA A 924 5.43 20.00 24.63
N ALA A 925 4.30 20.50 24.11
CA ALA A 925 2.99 20.18 24.64
C ALA A 925 2.54 18.75 24.29
N ASP A 926 1.77 18.18 25.20
CA ASP A 926 1.30 16.80 25.24
C ASP A 926 0.03 16.53 24.40
N SER A 927 -0.62 17.58 23.89
CA SER A 927 -1.73 17.50 22.94
C SER A 927 -1.79 18.75 22.06
N TYR A 928 -2.43 18.67 20.89
CA TYR A 928 -2.58 19.82 19.99
C TYR A 928 -3.34 20.98 20.63
N GLU A 929 -4.43 20.70 21.35
CA GLU A 929 -5.24 21.74 22.01
C GLU A 929 -4.45 22.48 23.10
N ASN A 930 -3.50 21.80 23.76
CA ASN A 930 -2.52 22.40 24.67
C ASN A 930 -1.33 23.04 23.93
N ALA A 931 -0.99 22.55 22.74
CA ALA A 931 0.10 23.08 21.91
C ALA A 931 -0.25 24.44 21.32
N ILE A 932 -1.51 24.70 20.96
CA ILE A 932 -1.95 26.02 20.51
C ILE A 932 -1.82 27.01 21.68
N ARG A 933 -0.67 27.69 21.79
CA ARG A 933 -0.49 28.79 22.74
C ARG A 933 -1.41 29.96 22.41
N TRP A 934 -1.69 30.15 21.12
CA TRP A 934 -2.76 31.00 20.60
C TRP A 934 -3.00 30.73 19.11
N ARG A 935 -4.14 31.21 18.60
CA ARG A 935 -4.51 31.23 17.18
C ARG A 935 -4.92 32.64 16.77
N ALA A 936 -4.53 33.06 15.57
CA ALA A 936 -4.78 34.37 15.01
C ALA A 936 -5.32 34.26 13.58
N LEU A 937 -6.40 34.96 13.23
CA LEU A 937 -6.88 34.98 11.85
C LEU A 937 -5.89 35.75 10.97
N ALA A 938 -5.19 35.04 10.09
CA ALA A 938 -4.19 35.58 9.17
C ALA A 938 -4.78 36.10 7.85
N GLN A 939 -6.00 35.67 7.46
CA GLN A 939 -6.70 36.07 6.23
C GLN A 939 -5.93 35.75 4.92
N VAL A 940 -5.22 34.61 4.89
CA VAL A 940 -4.64 34.09 3.65
C VAL A 940 -5.73 33.34 2.86
N ASP A 941 -5.95 33.69 1.60
CA ASP A 941 -6.95 33.04 0.74
C ASP A 941 -6.47 31.65 0.27
N GLY A 942 -7.24 30.62 0.61
CA GLY A 942 -6.89 29.22 0.40
C GLY A 942 -6.98 28.73 -1.05
N GLU A 943 -7.70 29.44 -1.95
CA GLU A 943 -7.74 29.06 -3.37
C GLU A 943 -6.51 29.53 -4.14
N GLN A 944 -5.95 30.71 -3.82
CA GLN A 944 -4.71 31.20 -4.44
C GLN A 944 -3.51 30.27 -4.14
N PHE A 945 -3.55 29.54 -3.03
CA PHE A 945 -2.51 28.56 -2.64
C PHE A 945 -2.59 27.21 -3.37
N LEU A 946 -3.72 26.90 -4.01
CA LEU A 946 -4.02 25.56 -4.55
C LEU A 946 -4.51 25.56 -6.02
N GLY A 947 -4.78 26.73 -6.63
CA GLY A 947 -5.39 26.87 -7.95
C GLY A 947 -4.44 27.27 -9.09
N ARG A 948 -4.37 26.43 -10.13
CA ARG A 948 -3.71 26.63 -11.45
C ARG A 948 -2.20 26.94 -11.47
N TRP A 949 -1.48 26.09 -12.23
CA TRP A 949 -0.11 26.33 -12.66
C TRP A 949 0.07 27.69 -13.36
N THR A 950 0.74 28.63 -12.69
CA THR A 950 1.18 29.92 -13.24
C THR A 950 2.69 30.13 -13.03
N GLY A 951 3.48 29.08 -13.28
CA GLY A 951 4.93 29.16 -13.54
C GLY A 951 5.85 29.63 -12.40
N THR A 952 5.33 29.98 -11.22
CA THR A 952 6.10 30.62 -10.14
C THR A 952 5.97 29.78 -8.85
N PRO A 953 7.07 29.38 -8.17
CA PRO A 953 7.00 28.51 -7.00
C PRO A 953 6.33 29.22 -5.79
N PRO A 954 5.59 28.50 -4.93
CA PRO A 954 4.82 29.09 -3.83
C PRO A 954 5.63 29.98 -2.87
N ALA A 955 6.91 29.67 -2.66
CA ALA A 955 7.82 30.36 -1.73
C ALA A 955 8.02 31.87 -2.03
N MET A 956 7.72 32.34 -3.24
CA MET A 956 7.81 33.77 -3.58
C MET A 956 6.61 34.61 -3.06
N SER A 957 5.56 33.98 -2.53
CA SER A 957 4.24 34.62 -2.36
C SER A 957 3.83 34.87 -0.90
N LEU A 958 4.61 34.32 0.04
CA LEU A 958 4.30 34.36 1.46
C LEU A 958 5.62 34.36 2.24
N LEU A 959 5.76 35.33 3.14
CA LEU A 959 6.96 35.51 3.97
C LEU A 959 6.54 35.75 5.42
N ALA A 960 7.32 35.26 6.36
CA ALA A 960 7.18 35.60 7.77
C ALA A 960 8.53 35.97 8.38
N ALA A 961 8.50 36.82 9.42
CA ALA A 961 9.68 37.21 10.18
C ALA A 961 9.32 37.63 11.61
N THR A 962 10.28 37.54 12.52
CA THR A 962 10.17 38.08 13.88
C THR A 962 10.48 39.58 13.88
N GLY A 963 9.81 40.33 14.75
CA GLY A 963 10.21 41.69 15.08
C GLY A 963 11.50 41.71 15.92
N ALA A 964 12.26 42.80 15.84
CA ALA A 964 13.52 42.95 16.58
C ALA A 964 13.35 42.94 18.12
N ASP A 965 12.13 43.11 18.62
CA ASP A 965 11.77 42.99 20.04
C ASP A 965 11.60 41.53 20.51
N GLY A 966 11.50 40.57 19.59
CA GLY A 966 11.13 39.18 19.88
C GLY A 966 9.71 39.00 20.43
N GLN A 967 8.93 40.08 20.56
CA GLN A 967 7.56 40.09 21.08
C GLN A 967 6.51 40.19 19.97
N THR A 968 6.93 40.37 18.72
CA THR A 968 6.04 40.45 17.56
C THR A 968 6.51 39.53 16.42
N PHE A 969 5.57 39.09 15.58
CA PHE A 969 5.90 38.53 14.26
C PHE A 969 5.04 39.18 13.18
N ILE A 970 5.52 39.06 11.95
CA ILE A 970 4.88 39.58 10.76
C ILE A 970 4.61 38.42 9.81
N LEU A 971 3.43 38.46 9.20
CA LEU A 971 3.10 37.67 8.02
C LEU A 971 2.82 38.62 6.87
N ALA A 972 3.47 38.40 5.74
CA ALA A 972 3.26 39.15 4.51
C ALA A 972 2.74 38.23 3.40
N THR A 973 1.64 38.62 2.78
CA THR A 973 0.99 37.99 1.63
C THR A 973 1.24 38.81 0.36
N ARG A 974 0.66 38.45 -0.79
CA ARG A 974 0.75 39.29 -2.01
C ARG A 974 0.01 40.63 -1.94
N GLU A 975 -0.81 40.87 -0.92
CA GLU A 975 -1.69 42.04 -0.83
C GLU A 975 -1.48 42.84 0.47
N THR A 976 -1.22 42.16 1.59
CA THR A 976 -1.14 42.76 2.93
C THR A 976 0.05 42.27 3.75
N VAL A 977 0.49 43.13 4.67
CA VAL A 977 1.45 42.84 5.74
C VAL A 977 0.72 43.00 7.06
N ARG A 978 0.73 41.94 7.89
CA ARG A 978 -0.02 41.89 9.15
C ARG A 978 0.94 41.62 10.31
N TRP A 979 0.84 42.43 11.35
CA TRP A 979 1.63 42.34 12.58
C TRP A 979 0.82 41.66 13.66
N PHE A 980 1.44 40.74 14.38
CA PHE A 980 0.81 39.96 15.44
C PHE A 980 1.66 39.96 16.71
N GLU A 981 1.01 39.93 17.87
CA GLU A 981 1.65 39.76 19.16
C GLU A 981 2.12 38.30 19.33
N MET A 982 3.41 38.10 19.59
CA MET A 982 4.02 36.76 19.70
C MET A 982 3.51 35.98 20.92
N ARG A 983 3.07 36.67 21.98
CA ARG A 983 2.56 36.03 23.21
C ARG A 983 1.08 35.63 23.16
N GLY A 984 0.25 36.35 22.41
CA GLY A 984 -1.20 36.19 22.44
C GLY A 984 -1.88 36.08 21.06
N GLY A 985 -1.12 36.15 19.96
CA GLY A 985 -1.65 36.05 18.60
C GLY A 985 -2.48 37.24 18.14
N LYS A 986 -2.68 38.25 18.99
CA LYS A 986 -3.55 39.37 18.63
C LYS A 986 -2.93 40.15 17.46
N ALA A 987 -3.70 40.31 16.39
CA ALA A 987 -3.34 41.23 15.30
C ALA A 987 -3.23 42.65 15.88
N ILE A 988 -2.05 43.27 15.72
CA ILE A 988 -1.72 44.58 16.29
C ILE A 988 -1.82 45.71 15.25
N ASP A 989 -1.56 45.38 13.98
CA ASP A 989 -1.59 46.32 12.85
C ASP A 989 -1.69 45.54 11.54
N GLU A 990 -2.23 46.17 10.51
CA GLU A 990 -2.34 45.63 9.15
C GLU A 990 -2.16 46.76 8.15
N LYS A 991 -1.35 46.51 7.11
CA LYS A 991 -1.11 47.46 6.03
C LYS A 991 -1.15 46.76 4.69
N THR A 992 -1.90 47.32 3.77
CA THR A 992 -1.81 46.97 2.34
C THR A 992 -0.46 47.39 1.79
N PHE A 993 -0.02 46.74 0.71
CA PHE A 993 1.17 47.21 0.00
C PHE A 993 1.02 48.64 -0.55
N ALA A 994 -0.19 49.05 -0.92
CA ALA A 994 -0.48 50.41 -1.37
C ALA A 994 -0.13 51.46 -0.29
N GLU A 995 -0.48 51.22 0.97
CA GLU A 995 -0.12 52.09 2.11
C GLU A 995 1.39 52.09 2.40
N LEU A 996 2.09 50.99 2.11
CA LEU A 996 3.55 50.90 2.14
C LEU A 996 4.22 51.55 0.92
N GLY A 997 3.44 51.95 -0.09
CA GLY A 997 3.89 52.61 -1.33
C GLY A 997 4.33 51.66 -2.43
N ILE A 998 3.84 50.42 -2.41
CA ILE A 998 4.07 49.39 -3.42
C ILE A 998 2.73 49.09 -4.09
N THR A 999 2.60 49.42 -5.38
CA THR A 999 1.34 49.32 -6.13
C THR A 999 1.11 47.96 -6.79
N SER A 1000 2.18 47.18 -6.97
CA SER A 1000 2.18 45.83 -7.52
C SER A 1000 3.24 45.01 -6.80
N PHE A 1001 2.99 43.74 -6.48
CA PHE A 1001 3.95 42.89 -5.76
C PHE A 1001 4.85 42.09 -6.72
N ALA A 1002 6.17 42.04 -6.46
CA ALA A 1002 7.12 41.20 -7.19
C ALA A 1002 7.95 40.27 -6.29
N SER A 1003 8.53 40.77 -5.19
CA SER A 1003 9.37 40.00 -4.28
C SER A 1003 9.43 40.67 -2.90
N MET A 1004 9.72 39.91 -1.86
CA MET A 1004 9.91 40.43 -0.50
C MET A 1004 10.96 39.61 0.27
N ALA A 1005 11.56 40.23 1.29
CA ALA A 1005 12.49 39.60 2.21
C ALA A 1005 12.42 40.28 3.59
N ALA A 1006 12.73 39.55 4.66
CA ALA A 1006 12.60 40.08 6.01
C ALA A 1006 13.59 39.42 6.98
N GLY A 1007 14.30 40.29 7.71
CA GLY A 1007 15.44 39.96 8.55
C GLY A 1007 15.92 41.21 9.28
N GLU A 1008 16.64 41.04 10.39
CA GLU A 1008 17.22 42.15 11.17
C GLU A 1008 16.20 43.22 11.63
N GLY A 1009 14.94 42.85 11.84
CA GLY A 1009 13.86 43.78 12.20
C GLY A 1009 13.36 44.66 11.06
N MET A 1010 13.71 44.34 9.81
CA MET A 1010 13.30 45.03 8.60
C MET A 1010 12.49 44.11 7.68
N LEU A 1011 11.49 44.65 7.00
CA LEU A 1011 10.82 44.03 5.86
C LEU A 1011 11.11 44.85 4.62
N LEU A 1012 11.58 44.19 3.57
CA LEU A 1012 11.73 44.75 2.24
C LEU A 1012 10.64 44.22 1.33
N VAL A 1013 10.00 45.13 0.62
CA VAL A 1013 9.00 44.83 -0.39
C VAL A 1013 9.43 45.48 -1.68
N ALA A 1014 9.48 44.70 -2.75
CA ALA A 1014 9.81 45.17 -4.09
C ALA A 1014 8.62 44.96 -5.03
N GLY A 1015 8.31 45.99 -5.82
CA GLY A 1015 7.23 45.98 -6.78
C GLY A 1015 7.64 45.63 -8.20
N THR A 1016 6.65 45.33 -9.06
CA THR A 1016 6.93 44.97 -10.47
C THR A 1016 7.39 46.17 -11.30
N ASP A 1017 7.17 47.39 -10.79
CA ASP A 1017 7.63 48.67 -11.33
C ASP A 1017 9.08 49.04 -10.91
N GLY A 1018 9.71 48.19 -10.09
CA GLY A 1018 11.03 48.42 -9.51
C GLY A 1018 11.05 49.26 -8.24
N THR A 1019 9.91 49.64 -7.66
CA THR A 1019 9.90 50.35 -6.37
C THR A 1019 10.33 49.40 -5.25
N LEU A 1020 11.29 49.82 -4.41
CA LEU A 1020 11.77 49.07 -3.24
C LEU A 1020 11.44 49.87 -1.97
N ALA A 1021 10.71 49.28 -1.02
CA ALA A 1021 10.39 49.89 0.26
C ALA A 1021 10.99 49.08 1.41
N CYS A 1022 11.73 49.75 2.30
CA CYS A 1022 12.17 49.17 3.57
C CYS A 1022 11.29 49.65 4.70
N VAL A 1023 10.67 48.72 5.40
CA VAL A 1023 9.74 48.95 6.50
C VAL A 1023 10.40 48.47 7.79
N ASN A 1024 10.51 49.35 8.78
CA ASN A 1024 10.92 48.91 10.11
C ASN A 1024 9.76 48.16 10.77
N LEU A 1025 10.03 46.93 11.19
CA LEU A 1025 9.01 46.03 11.70
C LEU A 1025 8.48 46.46 13.07
N ALA A 1026 9.32 47.08 13.92
CA ALA A 1026 8.90 47.57 15.23
C ALA A 1026 8.13 48.90 15.15
N ALA A 1027 8.62 49.86 14.36
CA ALA A 1027 8.01 51.19 14.19
C ALA A 1027 6.84 51.20 13.19
N ARG A 1028 6.62 50.11 12.44
CA ARG A 1028 5.54 49.90 11.45
C ARG A 1028 5.43 51.02 10.41
N LYS A 1029 6.58 51.59 10.05
CA LYS A 1029 6.73 52.69 9.10
C LYS A 1029 7.83 52.36 8.11
N THR A 1030 7.62 52.79 6.86
CA THR A 1030 8.68 52.82 5.86
C THR A 1030 9.81 53.71 6.35
N LEU A 1031 11.02 53.17 6.51
CA LEU A 1031 12.22 53.95 6.85
C LEU A 1031 12.73 54.72 5.63
N TRP A 1032 12.75 54.02 4.50
CA TRP A 1032 13.25 54.53 3.24
C TRP A 1032 12.60 53.80 2.07
N ARG A 1033 12.56 54.49 0.92
CA ARG A 1033 12.21 53.88 -0.36
C ARG A 1033 13.36 54.16 -1.33
N ALA A 1034 13.68 53.16 -2.14
CA ALA A 1034 14.60 53.26 -3.26
C ALA A 1034 13.86 52.84 -4.54
N ARG A 1035 14.48 53.06 -5.69
CA ARG A 1035 14.04 52.46 -6.95
C ARG A 1035 15.15 51.58 -7.48
N LEU A 1036 14.82 50.33 -7.76
CA LEU A 1036 15.75 49.36 -8.33
C LEU A 1036 16.21 49.84 -9.71
N PRO A 1037 17.52 49.93 -9.97
CA PRO A 1037 18.06 50.28 -11.28
C PRO A 1037 17.78 49.18 -12.32
N GLY A 1038 17.68 49.54 -13.61
CA GLY A 1038 17.51 48.58 -14.73
C GLY A 1038 16.28 48.83 -15.59
N LYS A 1039 16.15 48.08 -16.71
CA LYS A 1039 14.99 48.19 -17.62
C LYS A 1039 13.83 47.31 -17.14
N ASN A 1040 14.11 46.05 -16.79
CA ASN A 1040 13.16 45.17 -16.11
C ASN A 1040 13.44 45.23 -14.60
N ALA A 1041 13.01 46.33 -13.98
CA ALA A 1041 13.42 46.67 -12.62
C ALA A 1041 12.88 45.73 -11.52
N ALA A 1042 11.84 44.95 -11.80
CA ALA A 1042 11.31 43.92 -10.90
C ALA A 1042 12.38 42.86 -10.53
N PRO A 1043 12.50 42.45 -9.25
CA PRO A 1043 13.37 41.32 -8.89
C PRO A 1043 12.92 40.03 -9.55
N ASN A 1044 13.89 39.20 -9.94
CA ASN A 1044 13.65 37.89 -10.54
C ASN A 1044 14.04 36.72 -9.61
N ALA A 1045 14.34 37.01 -8.35
CA ALA A 1045 14.70 36.07 -7.29
C ALA A 1045 14.22 36.60 -5.92
N VAL A 1046 14.33 35.76 -4.89
CA VAL A 1046 14.17 36.19 -3.49
C VAL A 1046 15.30 37.17 -3.14
N MET A 1047 14.98 38.28 -2.47
CA MET A 1047 15.98 39.21 -1.95
C MET A 1047 16.58 38.67 -0.64
N SER A 1048 17.81 39.05 -0.27
CA SER A 1048 18.41 38.61 1.01
C SER A 1048 18.75 39.79 1.92
N ILE A 1049 18.66 39.57 3.25
CA ILE A 1049 18.97 40.58 4.28
C ILE A 1049 19.88 39.96 5.35
N ARG A 1050 21.17 40.32 5.38
CA ARG A 1050 22.13 39.86 6.41
C ARG A 1050 23.27 40.87 6.59
N GLY A 1051 23.86 40.93 7.79
CA GLY A 1051 25.00 41.79 8.12
C GLY A 1051 24.73 43.30 8.00
N GLY A 1052 23.49 43.76 8.22
CA GLY A 1052 23.12 45.17 8.00
C GLY A 1052 22.98 45.55 6.52
N ARG A 1053 22.83 44.56 5.63
CA ARG A 1053 22.83 44.70 4.18
C ARG A 1053 21.64 44.00 3.54
N VAL A 1054 21.33 44.46 2.34
CA VAL A 1054 20.32 43.89 1.45
C VAL A 1054 21.01 43.49 0.15
N LEU A 1055 20.67 42.34 -0.42
CA LEU A 1055 21.03 42.02 -1.81
C LEU A 1055 19.76 41.83 -2.65
N VAL A 1056 19.65 42.58 -3.75
CA VAL A 1056 18.54 42.48 -4.71
C VAL A 1056 19.07 42.18 -6.10
N THR A 1057 18.59 41.11 -6.71
CA THR A 1057 18.90 40.74 -8.10
C THR A 1057 17.69 40.98 -9.00
N ASN A 1058 17.90 41.70 -10.10
CA ASN A 1058 16.86 42.10 -11.05
C ASN A 1058 17.38 42.13 -12.51
N ASP A 1059 16.57 42.71 -13.41
CA ASP A 1059 16.86 42.81 -14.85
C ASP A 1059 17.09 41.44 -15.53
N GLN A 1060 16.31 40.43 -15.11
CA GLN A 1060 16.44 39.00 -15.50
C GLN A 1060 17.77 38.36 -15.10
N GLY A 1061 18.27 38.65 -13.89
CA GLY A 1061 19.53 38.07 -13.39
C GLY A 1061 20.77 38.68 -14.06
N LYS A 1062 20.69 39.96 -14.44
CA LYS A 1062 21.79 40.71 -15.08
C LYS A 1062 22.30 41.89 -14.28
N ARG A 1063 21.56 42.28 -13.24
CA ARG A 1063 21.95 43.33 -12.30
C ARG A 1063 21.68 42.89 -10.87
N MET A 1064 22.59 43.26 -9.99
CA MET A 1064 22.52 42.99 -8.56
C MET A 1064 22.91 44.26 -7.81
N THR A 1065 22.12 44.67 -6.83
CA THR A 1065 22.37 45.87 -6.04
C THR A 1065 22.37 45.53 -4.57
N CYS A 1066 23.41 45.97 -3.85
CA CYS A 1066 23.50 45.87 -2.41
C CYS A 1066 23.16 47.21 -1.74
N TYR A 1067 22.19 47.21 -0.83
CA TYR A 1067 21.76 48.39 -0.07
C TYR A 1067 22.16 48.26 1.40
N SER A 1068 22.50 49.38 2.04
CA SER A 1068 22.71 49.47 3.49
C SER A 1068 21.38 49.67 4.20
N LEU A 1069 21.05 48.79 5.16
CA LEU A 1069 19.88 48.96 6.03
C LEU A 1069 20.03 50.15 6.97
N THR A 1070 21.25 50.38 7.46
CA THR A 1070 21.58 51.39 8.47
C THR A 1070 21.82 52.78 7.89
N GLU A 1071 22.23 52.90 6.63
CA GLU A 1071 22.41 54.18 5.91
C GLU A 1071 21.19 54.52 5.04
N GLY A 1072 19.97 54.31 5.53
CA GLY A 1072 18.75 54.78 4.87
C GLY A 1072 18.51 54.23 3.46
N GLY A 1073 18.98 53.02 3.16
CA GLY A 1073 18.82 52.42 1.83
C GLY A 1073 19.79 52.95 0.79
N ARG A 1074 20.93 53.48 1.21
CA ARG A 1074 22.01 53.84 0.29
C ARG A 1074 22.57 52.58 -0.40
N VAL A 1075 22.80 52.66 -1.71
CA VAL A 1075 23.54 51.63 -2.45
C VAL A 1075 25.00 51.61 -1.96
N VAL A 1076 25.46 50.45 -1.50
CA VAL A 1076 26.83 50.21 -1.02
C VAL A 1076 27.62 49.22 -1.89
N GLY A 1077 26.96 48.61 -2.88
CA GLY A 1077 27.57 47.85 -3.97
C GLY A 1077 26.60 47.67 -5.14
N GLU A 1078 27.10 47.61 -6.36
CA GLU A 1078 26.29 47.27 -7.54
C GLU A 1078 27.15 46.46 -8.52
N TRP A 1079 26.57 45.41 -9.09
CA TRP A 1079 27.20 44.49 -10.04
C TRP A 1079 26.28 44.30 -11.24
N GLN A 1080 26.88 44.17 -12.42
CA GLN A 1080 26.20 43.93 -13.69
C GLN A 1080 26.96 42.85 -14.47
N GLY A 1081 26.26 41.90 -15.08
CA GLY A 1081 26.88 40.79 -15.79
C GLY A 1081 25.88 39.84 -16.42
N THR A 1082 26.38 38.77 -17.05
CA THR A 1082 25.58 37.63 -17.51
C THR A 1082 25.78 36.45 -16.57
N ASN A 1083 24.72 35.70 -16.27
CA ASN A 1083 24.69 34.69 -15.20
C ASN A 1083 25.20 35.26 -13.88
N LEU A 1084 24.52 36.31 -13.41
CA LEU A 1084 24.89 37.05 -12.20
C LEU A 1084 24.23 36.40 -10.97
N GLU A 1085 25.02 35.72 -10.16
CA GLU A 1085 24.58 35.10 -8.90
C GLU A 1085 25.25 35.79 -7.71
N GLY A 1086 24.51 35.94 -6.61
CA GLY A 1086 24.95 36.68 -5.44
C GLY A 1086 24.56 36.00 -4.14
N TYR A 1087 25.50 35.91 -3.20
CA TYR A 1087 25.29 35.41 -1.86
C TYR A 1087 25.74 36.45 -0.84
N LEU A 1088 24.94 36.69 0.19
CA LEU A 1088 25.22 37.63 1.26
C LEU A 1088 25.52 36.83 2.54
N ALA A 1089 26.76 36.89 3.01
CA ALA A 1089 27.24 36.11 4.14
C ALA A 1089 26.90 36.75 5.49
N ASP A 1090 26.96 35.94 6.55
CA ASP A 1090 26.58 36.28 7.93
C ASP A 1090 27.38 37.45 8.54
N ASP A 1091 28.58 37.69 8.02
CA ASP A 1091 29.50 38.77 8.39
C ASP A 1091 29.33 40.06 7.53
N GLY A 1092 28.37 40.07 6.61
CA GLY A 1092 28.11 41.20 5.70
C GLY A 1092 28.96 41.23 4.43
N LEU A 1093 29.77 40.19 4.18
CA LEU A 1093 30.46 40.02 2.91
C LEU A 1093 29.49 39.62 1.78
N VAL A 1094 29.68 40.15 0.58
CA VAL A 1094 28.92 39.75 -0.62
C VAL A 1094 29.82 38.92 -1.52
N VAL A 1095 29.43 37.67 -1.76
CA VAL A 1095 30.03 36.81 -2.79
C VAL A 1095 29.24 37.00 -4.08
N VAL A 1096 29.92 37.30 -5.18
CA VAL A 1096 29.32 37.51 -6.51
C VAL A 1096 29.99 36.61 -7.54
N ALA A 1097 29.20 35.82 -8.25
CA ALA A 1097 29.61 35.11 -9.45
C ALA A 1097 29.07 35.83 -10.70
N THR A 1098 29.95 36.11 -11.67
CA THR A 1098 29.61 36.76 -12.95
C THR A 1098 30.24 35.98 -14.11
N GLY A 1099 29.47 35.13 -14.79
CA GLY A 1099 29.89 34.39 -15.98
C GLY A 1099 31.00 33.35 -15.73
N ASP A 1100 32.25 33.82 -15.63
CA ASP A 1100 33.47 33.05 -15.36
C ASP A 1100 34.28 33.56 -14.15
N GLU A 1101 33.88 34.62 -13.45
CA GLU A 1101 34.57 35.13 -12.24
C GLU A 1101 33.72 34.91 -10.99
N VAL A 1102 34.32 34.44 -9.89
CA VAL A 1102 33.75 34.50 -8.53
C VAL A 1102 34.56 35.48 -7.69
N SER A 1103 33.88 36.33 -6.94
CA SER A 1103 34.47 37.43 -6.18
C SER A 1103 33.82 37.57 -4.81
N VAL A 1104 34.55 38.10 -3.83
CA VAL A 1104 34.09 38.37 -2.46
C VAL A 1104 34.34 39.83 -2.16
N HIS A 1105 33.34 40.53 -1.64
CA HIS A 1105 33.33 41.97 -1.43
C HIS A 1105 33.02 42.34 0.02
N GLU A 1106 33.78 43.30 0.56
CA GLU A 1106 33.49 43.95 1.83
C GLU A 1106 32.55 45.14 1.60
N THR A 1107 31.39 45.14 2.28
CA THR A 1107 30.37 46.18 2.08
C THR A 1107 30.40 47.21 3.21
N GLY A 1108 30.94 48.39 2.89
CA GLY A 1108 30.98 49.53 3.80
C GLY A 1108 31.64 50.75 3.15
N HIS A 1109 32.66 50.53 2.33
CA HIS A 1109 33.23 51.54 1.43
C HIS A 1109 33.40 50.94 0.03
N ALA A 1110 32.52 51.33 -0.89
CA ALA A 1110 32.59 51.05 -2.34
C ALA A 1110 32.73 49.56 -2.76
N ALA A 1111 32.04 48.63 -2.07
CA ALA A 1111 32.05 47.19 -2.35
C ALA A 1111 33.46 46.62 -2.69
N LYS A 1112 34.44 46.96 -1.86
CA LYS A 1112 35.86 46.61 -2.06
C LYS A 1112 36.01 45.10 -2.26
N VAL A 1113 36.60 44.70 -3.39
CA VAL A 1113 36.95 43.30 -3.65
C VAL A 1113 38.00 42.87 -2.63
N LEU A 1114 37.66 41.90 -1.78
CA LEU A 1114 38.61 41.23 -0.89
C LEU A 1114 39.35 40.10 -1.61
N TRP A 1115 38.63 39.37 -2.46
CA TRP A 1115 39.15 38.23 -3.20
C TRP A 1115 38.39 38.08 -4.52
N LYS A 1116 39.07 37.54 -5.54
CA LYS A 1116 38.41 37.05 -6.75
C LYS A 1116 39.22 35.98 -7.45
N ARG A 1117 38.54 35.09 -8.15
CA ARG A 1117 39.11 34.06 -9.00
C ARG A 1117 38.34 33.98 -10.31
N LYS A 1118 39.09 33.99 -11.41
CA LYS A 1118 38.56 33.63 -12.72
C LYS A 1118 38.70 32.14 -12.97
N TYR A 1119 37.68 31.61 -13.61
CA TYR A 1119 37.59 30.29 -14.21
C TYR A 1119 37.68 30.45 -15.73
N ASP A 1120 37.71 29.34 -16.48
CA ASP A 1120 37.84 29.42 -17.94
C ASP A 1120 36.61 30.07 -18.60
N PRO A 1121 36.79 30.86 -19.69
CA PRO A 1121 35.67 31.49 -20.38
C PRO A 1121 34.61 30.50 -20.85
N GLY A 1122 33.35 30.75 -20.46
CA GLY A 1122 32.22 29.85 -20.74
C GLY A 1122 32.20 28.58 -19.89
N SER A 1123 32.90 28.58 -18.75
CA SER A 1123 32.82 27.54 -17.71
C SER A 1123 31.50 27.55 -16.95
N GLY A 1124 30.67 28.59 -17.02
CA GLY A 1124 29.30 28.60 -16.47
C GLY A 1124 29.29 28.36 -14.95
N VAL A 1125 29.97 29.24 -14.22
CA VAL A 1125 30.19 29.11 -12.78
C VAL A 1125 28.94 29.48 -11.99
N SER A 1126 28.64 28.75 -10.92
CA SER A 1126 27.47 28.97 -10.05
C SER A 1126 27.81 28.72 -8.57
N LEU A 1127 27.17 29.44 -7.67
CA LEU A 1127 27.37 29.39 -6.22
C LEU A 1127 26.40 28.37 -5.59
N LEU A 1128 26.94 27.32 -4.96
CA LEU A 1128 26.12 26.33 -4.25
C LEU A 1128 25.84 26.74 -2.80
N ALA A 1129 26.84 27.29 -2.11
CA ALA A 1129 26.76 27.79 -0.74
C ALA A 1129 27.92 28.71 -0.42
N ALA A 1130 27.77 29.60 0.56
CA ALA A 1130 28.89 30.32 1.17
C ALA A 1130 28.67 30.54 2.67
N SER A 1131 29.76 30.77 3.39
CA SER A 1131 29.81 31.01 4.83
C SER A 1131 31.10 31.76 5.18
N ALA A 1132 31.21 32.27 6.41
CA ALA A 1132 32.45 32.88 6.92
C ALA A 1132 33.67 31.92 6.94
N ARG A 1133 33.49 30.61 6.69
CA ARG A 1133 34.57 29.61 6.64
C ARG A 1133 34.81 29.02 5.25
N GLY A 1134 34.01 29.35 4.25
CA GLY A 1134 34.25 28.89 2.88
C GLY A 1134 33.07 29.01 1.93
N ILE A 1135 33.36 28.79 0.65
CA ILE A 1135 32.47 28.95 -0.50
C ILE A 1135 32.47 27.64 -1.32
N ALA A 1136 31.30 27.09 -1.61
CA ALA A 1136 31.12 25.96 -2.51
C ALA A 1136 30.72 26.47 -3.90
N VAL A 1137 31.53 26.16 -4.92
CA VAL A 1137 31.39 26.64 -6.29
C VAL A 1137 31.23 25.44 -7.22
N TRP A 1138 30.24 25.50 -8.12
CA TRP A 1138 30.04 24.49 -9.15
C TRP A 1138 30.46 25.01 -10.53
N THR A 1139 31.07 24.14 -11.36
CA THR A 1139 31.58 24.48 -12.70
C THR A 1139 30.90 23.70 -13.83
N GLY A 1140 30.37 24.44 -14.81
CA GLY A 1140 29.63 24.02 -16.01
C GLY A 1140 30.13 22.78 -16.72
N ARG A 1141 31.38 22.85 -17.19
CA ARG A 1141 31.91 21.94 -18.22
C ARG A 1141 32.42 20.60 -17.70
N GLU A 1142 32.88 20.53 -16.46
CA GLU A 1142 33.47 19.30 -15.90
C GLU A 1142 32.59 18.65 -14.81
N GLY A 1143 31.52 19.30 -14.37
CA GLY A 1143 30.66 18.77 -13.31
C GLY A 1143 31.26 18.86 -11.89
N LYS A 1144 32.52 19.31 -11.76
CA LYS A 1144 33.22 19.44 -10.49
C LYS A 1144 32.58 20.47 -9.57
N ILE A 1145 32.58 20.15 -8.28
CA ILE A 1145 32.27 21.05 -7.17
C ILE A 1145 33.58 21.34 -6.45
N GLU A 1146 33.96 22.60 -6.36
CA GLU A 1146 35.09 23.07 -5.55
C GLU A 1146 34.58 23.62 -4.21
N VAL A 1147 35.29 23.33 -3.12
CA VAL A 1147 35.06 23.97 -1.81
C VAL A 1147 36.28 24.77 -1.43
N LEU A 1148 36.12 26.10 -1.34
CA LEU A 1148 37.20 27.06 -1.08
C LEU A 1148 37.13 27.49 0.39
N ALA A 1149 38.19 27.28 1.17
CA ALA A 1149 38.22 27.61 2.60
C ALA A 1149 38.60 29.08 2.86
N LEU A 1150 37.75 29.82 3.57
CA LEU A 1150 38.02 31.16 4.06
C LEU A 1150 38.87 31.08 5.33
N LEU A 1151 40.18 31.34 5.18
CA LEU A 1151 41.14 31.46 6.26
C LEU A 1151 41.45 32.94 6.52
N ALA A 1152 41.47 33.32 7.79
CA ALA A 1152 41.95 34.61 8.24
C ALA A 1152 43.46 34.51 8.52
N VAL A 1153 44.25 35.38 7.89
CA VAL A 1153 45.70 35.49 8.14
C VAL A 1153 45.98 36.89 8.67
N GLU A 1154 46.59 36.99 9.85
CA GLU A 1154 47.04 38.28 10.37
C GLU A 1154 48.39 38.64 9.79
N GLU A 1155 48.46 39.78 9.11
CA GLU A 1155 49.72 40.34 8.62
C GLU A 1155 49.81 41.82 9.06
N GLY A 1156 50.87 42.16 9.79
CA GLY A 1156 51.12 43.55 10.23
C GLY A 1156 50.07 44.15 11.18
N GLY A 1157 49.36 43.33 11.97
CA GLY A 1157 48.31 43.81 12.90
C GLY A 1157 46.98 44.17 12.22
N ARG A 1158 46.76 43.72 10.98
CA ARG A 1158 45.46 43.69 10.32
C ARG A 1158 45.10 42.26 9.96
N VAL A 1159 43.83 41.91 10.14
CA VAL A 1159 43.27 40.66 9.60
C VAL A 1159 43.14 40.82 8.08
N LEU A 1160 43.85 39.99 7.32
CA LEU A 1160 43.72 39.84 5.89
C LEU A 1160 43.14 38.44 5.61
N ASN A 1161 41.90 38.38 5.13
CA ASN A 1161 41.31 37.11 4.71
C ASN A 1161 41.99 36.63 3.41
N THR A 1162 42.81 35.59 3.50
CA THR A 1162 43.45 34.94 2.34
C THR A 1162 43.08 33.46 2.29
N LEU A 1163 42.34 33.08 1.25
CA LEU A 1163 42.00 31.67 1.01
C LEU A 1163 43.24 30.89 0.55
N GLN A 1164 43.56 29.80 1.25
CA GLN A 1164 44.37 28.70 0.72
C GLN A 1164 43.51 27.44 0.57
N LEU A 1165 43.80 26.66 -0.47
CA LEU A 1165 43.13 25.40 -0.78
C LEU A 1165 43.59 24.29 0.17
N PRO A 1166 42.69 23.58 0.86
CA PRO A 1166 42.87 22.16 1.13
C PRO A 1166 42.64 21.37 -0.17
N ASP A 1167 43.27 20.20 -0.31
CA ASP A 1167 43.21 19.39 -1.52
C ASP A 1167 41.78 19.07 -1.99
N THR A 1168 41.60 19.03 -3.31
CA THR A 1168 40.32 18.73 -3.96
C THR A 1168 39.72 17.40 -3.47
N ILE A 1169 38.63 17.48 -2.73
CA ILE A 1169 37.77 16.34 -2.42
C ILE A 1169 36.92 16.03 -3.66
N ASN A 1170 37.32 15.03 -4.44
CA ASN A 1170 36.41 14.39 -5.38
C ASN A 1170 35.38 13.57 -4.58
N LEU A 1171 34.09 13.85 -4.81
CA LEU A 1171 32.93 13.12 -4.29
C LEU A 1171 32.20 12.41 -5.43
#